data_AF-A0A2A5DWS6-F1
#
_entry.id   AF-A0A2A5DWS6-F1
#
_cell.length_a   1.000
_cell.length_b   1.000
_cell.length_c   1.000
_cell.angle_alpha   90.00
_cell.angle_beta   90.00
_cell.angle_gamma   90.00
#
_symmetry.space_group_name_H-M   'P 1'
#
loop_
_entity.id
_entity.type
_entity.pdbx_description
1 polymer ?
#
loop_
_entity_poly.entity_id
_entity_poly.type
_entity_poly.pdbx_seq_one_letter_code
_entity_poly.pdbx_strand_id
1 'polypeptide(L)'
;MNLDEKLVDMWQNDRNAYYKELKTQLKKQPNEVFESILLIINMFKHSDLSHVFKYLGKVSLEKHSKVQCIFFYLHWLMADTQTYRLKEASIILSKMEEYIDDSTPKALKAEFELKGNARDGEENLENFKKSLSLIPIDSQQYKINLKNLTDSYASGGELHKLELSYLQRLEPEYRNLFLFIDAMERGDTDKALELIDDVMNTMLKLPDPVKLKLNFLKGLLNLYLRQSVVDESFYLLISINSLLNHDPEKALEYAKKFHNHPGKQISVLTNFTRWHLIRTELANKNLSAALRLIGLEKNFSKMNFSSLFYARIELLRGNKEKAILQFANALKLSKDINAMGRFDFELDLATDLTPGKIRFLTEGATKLLAENRINKVKAPVNNVSNVEEKGVEKLKGKSIAIKAVKDEVLKYAPFDIPVLILGETGVGKDVIANAIHEESKRKDEPFIAINCSAIAESLLQSELFGYEAGAYTGAIKTHKGIFEEAGQGTVFLDEIGDISSGLQAVLLRILESGEFRPVGSAKPRPAHCRIIAATNASLEARVDEGTFRKDLMYRLKRLVINVPPLRERPVDITYLAEYYANLNRVSSDPVTFSDEFKQALQAHTWPGNVRELKNEIEKIRLLNSDKPNYTIEQADFLQEKTTDLEKDSPQENVAEPSVEIPKKEDVTQPDQLKRKKSTKEILQNSGSYFRRLEYIKELFTEHKRLTRKEICQITEVSNITIGRDLKKLREEKFIIKMEPTKSARTHYFVLNES
;
A
#
# COMPACT_ATOMS: atom_id res chain seq x y z
N MET A 1 -37.37 -9.03 26.56
CA MET A 1 -36.23 -8.65 25.71
C MET A 1 -36.48 -9.23 24.33
N ASN A 2 -36.63 -8.38 23.32
CA ASN A 2 -36.71 -8.85 21.93
C ASN A 2 -35.36 -9.50 21.54
N LEU A 3 -35.34 -10.37 20.52
CA LEU A 3 -34.14 -11.06 20.07
C LEU A 3 -32.97 -10.09 19.81
N ASP A 4 -33.25 -8.93 19.23
CA ASP A 4 -32.24 -7.90 18.94
C ASP A 4 -31.61 -7.32 20.22
N GLU A 5 -32.42 -7.02 21.23
CA GLU A 5 -31.93 -6.56 22.54
C GLU A 5 -31.08 -7.64 23.20
N LYS A 6 -31.48 -8.92 23.06
CA LYS A 6 -30.73 -10.09 23.55
C LYS A 6 -29.39 -10.25 22.86
N LEU A 7 -29.33 -10.08 21.55
CA LEU A 7 -28.09 -10.15 20.78
C LEU A 7 -27.15 -8.98 21.14
N VAL A 8 -27.69 -7.78 21.33
CA VAL A 8 -26.90 -6.60 21.72
C VAL A 8 -26.34 -6.74 23.13
N ASP A 9 -27.13 -7.21 24.09
CA ASP A 9 -26.67 -7.48 25.46
C ASP A 9 -25.57 -8.55 25.50
N MET A 10 -25.79 -9.67 24.79
CA MET A 10 -24.77 -10.72 24.66
C MET A 10 -23.51 -10.20 23.96
N TRP A 11 -23.63 -9.39 22.90
CA TRP A 11 -22.47 -8.80 22.25
C TRP A 11 -21.62 -7.95 23.20
N GLN A 12 -22.28 -7.15 24.05
CA GLN A 12 -21.61 -6.28 25.02
C GLN A 12 -20.91 -7.05 26.15
N ASN A 13 -21.51 -8.14 26.62
CA ASN A 13 -21.13 -8.80 27.86
C ASN A 13 -20.44 -10.16 27.66
N ASP A 14 -20.84 -10.95 26.67
CA ASP A 14 -20.30 -12.27 26.37
C ASP A 14 -20.45 -12.64 24.88
N ARG A 15 -19.37 -12.38 24.11
CA ARG A 15 -19.32 -12.72 22.67
C ARG A 15 -19.50 -14.22 22.41
N ASN A 16 -19.11 -15.11 23.32
CA ASN A 16 -19.33 -16.55 23.15
C ASN A 16 -20.81 -16.90 23.27
N ALA A 17 -21.52 -16.29 24.22
CA ALA A 17 -22.97 -16.41 24.32
C ALA A 17 -23.67 -15.87 23.06
N TYR A 18 -23.22 -14.73 22.53
CA TYR A 18 -23.73 -14.18 21.26
C TYR A 18 -23.62 -15.20 20.11
N TYR A 19 -22.43 -15.78 19.89
CA TYR A 19 -22.24 -16.77 18.81
C TYR A 19 -23.03 -18.06 19.03
N LYS A 20 -23.17 -18.50 20.28
CA LYS A 20 -23.98 -19.68 20.63
C LYS A 20 -25.47 -19.41 20.35
N GLU A 21 -25.94 -18.21 20.67
CA GLU A 21 -27.32 -17.79 20.39
C GLU A 21 -27.60 -17.74 18.89
N LEU A 22 -26.68 -17.19 18.07
CA LEU A 22 -26.83 -17.19 16.60
C LEU A 22 -27.04 -18.61 16.05
N LYS A 23 -26.22 -19.58 16.49
CA LYS A 23 -26.37 -20.99 16.10
C LYS A 23 -27.70 -21.59 16.56
N THR A 24 -28.14 -21.27 17.77
CA THR A 24 -29.43 -21.74 18.30
C THR A 24 -30.59 -21.17 17.50
N GLN A 25 -30.54 -19.89 17.11
CA GLN A 25 -31.60 -19.26 16.32
C GLN A 25 -31.63 -19.81 14.89
N LEU A 26 -30.47 -20.03 14.26
CA LEU A 26 -30.39 -20.62 12.93
C LEU A 26 -30.99 -22.04 12.87
N LYS A 27 -30.87 -22.82 13.94
CA LYS A 27 -31.52 -24.14 14.07
C LYS A 27 -33.04 -24.05 14.21
N LYS A 28 -33.57 -22.96 14.77
CA LYS A 28 -35.01 -22.75 14.94
C LYS A 28 -35.66 -22.23 13.66
N GLN A 29 -34.98 -21.32 12.97
CA GLN A 29 -35.47 -20.70 11.75
C GLN A 29 -34.29 -20.30 10.85
N PRO A 30 -34.36 -20.56 9.53
CA PRO A 30 -33.36 -20.07 8.58
C PRO A 30 -33.25 -18.53 8.64
N ASN A 31 -32.02 -18.04 8.68
CA ASN A 31 -31.72 -16.61 8.71
C ASN A 31 -30.38 -16.38 7.98
N GLU A 32 -30.46 -15.81 6.77
CA GLU A 32 -29.31 -15.61 5.87
C GLU A 32 -28.23 -14.70 6.50
N VAL A 33 -28.64 -13.71 7.30
CA VAL A 33 -27.72 -12.84 8.05
C VAL A 33 -26.92 -13.64 9.09
N PHE A 34 -27.57 -14.48 9.88
CA PHE A 34 -26.89 -15.29 10.89
C PHE A 34 -26.00 -16.36 10.27
N GLU A 35 -26.46 -16.98 9.18
CA GLU A 35 -25.66 -17.93 8.40
C GLU A 35 -24.39 -17.26 7.86
N SER A 36 -24.52 -16.05 7.30
CA SER A 36 -23.41 -15.24 6.80
C SER A 36 -22.40 -14.86 7.89
N ILE A 37 -22.88 -14.42 9.06
CA ILE A 37 -22.01 -14.10 10.20
C ILE A 37 -21.22 -15.34 10.63
N LEU A 38 -21.88 -16.49 10.73
CA LEU A 38 -21.22 -17.75 11.10
C LEU A 38 -20.25 -18.23 10.01
N LEU A 39 -20.56 -18.00 8.73
CA LEU A 39 -19.68 -18.29 7.61
C LEU A 39 -18.41 -17.45 7.68
N ILE A 40 -18.52 -16.14 7.94
CA ILE A 40 -17.38 -15.25 8.17
C ILE A 40 -16.49 -15.74 9.31
N ILE A 41 -17.10 -16.17 10.43
CA ILE A 41 -16.34 -16.66 11.59
C ILE A 41 -15.61 -17.97 11.25
N ASN A 42 -16.24 -18.84 10.45
CA ASN A 42 -15.64 -20.10 10.01
C ASN A 42 -14.65 -19.92 8.85
N MET A 43 -14.64 -18.78 8.16
CA MET A 43 -13.72 -18.47 7.06
C MET A 43 -12.25 -18.62 7.47
N PHE A 44 -11.91 -18.29 8.72
CA PHE A 44 -10.54 -18.47 9.23
C PHE A 44 -10.11 -19.93 9.44
N LYS A 45 -11.02 -20.89 9.21
CA LYS A 45 -10.72 -22.33 9.28
C LYS A 45 -10.55 -22.97 7.90
N HIS A 46 -11.07 -22.35 6.84
CA HIS A 46 -11.08 -22.92 5.48
C HIS A 46 -10.44 -21.93 4.51
N SER A 47 -9.32 -22.32 3.90
CA SER A 47 -8.44 -21.46 3.10
C SER A 47 -9.05 -20.91 1.78
N ASP A 48 -10.35 -21.10 1.51
CA ASP A 48 -11.03 -20.58 0.31
C ASP A 48 -11.89 -19.35 0.65
N LEU A 49 -11.28 -18.18 0.47
CA LEU A 49 -11.88 -16.87 0.73
C LEU A 49 -12.86 -16.44 -0.38
N SER A 50 -12.67 -16.93 -1.61
CA SER A 50 -13.39 -16.48 -2.79
C SER A 50 -14.86 -16.88 -2.74
N HIS A 51 -15.14 -18.09 -2.26
CA HIS A 51 -16.50 -18.58 -2.08
C HIS A 51 -17.27 -17.79 -1.00
N VAL A 52 -16.62 -17.48 0.13
CA VAL A 52 -17.25 -16.76 1.24
C VAL A 52 -17.69 -15.36 0.81
N PHE A 53 -16.82 -14.58 0.17
CA PHE A 53 -17.19 -13.24 -0.27
C PHE A 53 -18.27 -13.22 -1.36
N LYS A 54 -18.28 -14.23 -2.26
CA LYS A 54 -19.34 -14.38 -3.28
C LYS A 54 -20.71 -14.67 -2.65
N TYR A 55 -20.72 -15.44 -1.56
CA TYR A 55 -21.94 -15.70 -0.79
C TYR A 55 -22.43 -14.43 -0.09
N LEU A 56 -21.54 -13.70 0.61
CA LEU A 56 -21.89 -12.46 1.31
C LEU A 56 -22.49 -11.39 0.39
N GLY A 57 -22.00 -11.30 -0.85
CA GLY A 57 -22.52 -10.36 -1.85
C GLY A 57 -23.97 -10.62 -2.31
N LYS A 58 -24.56 -11.77 -1.97
CA LYS A 58 -25.91 -12.18 -2.39
C LYS A 58 -26.96 -12.09 -1.28
N VAL A 59 -26.56 -11.77 -0.05
CA VAL A 59 -27.44 -11.75 1.12
C VAL A 59 -28.45 -10.62 1.00
N SER A 60 -29.74 -10.93 1.11
CA SER A 60 -30.80 -9.92 1.11
C SER A 60 -31.04 -9.39 2.52
N LEU A 61 -30.95 -8.07 2.72
CA LEU A 61 -31.12 -7.43 4.03
C LEU A 61 -32.52 -6.85 4.27
N GLU A 62 -33.36 -6.76 3.23
CA GLU A 62 -34.65 -6.05 3.27
C GLU A 62 -35.65 -6.60 4.30
N LYS A 63 -35.52 -7.88 4.65
CA LYS A 63 -36.44 -8.59 5.55
C LYS A 63 -35.94 -8.67 7.00
N HIS A 64 -34.77 -8.10 7.28
CA HIS A 64 -34.09 -8.20 8.56
C HIS A 64 -34.19 -6.90 9.37
N SER A 65 -34.06 -7.02 10.68
CA SER A 65 -34.05 -5.83 11.54
C SER A 65 -32.77 -5.02 11.33
N LYS A 66 -32.80 -3.70 11.58
CA LYS A 66 -31.62 -2.84 11.49
C LYS A 66 -30.45 -3.37 12.32
N VAL A 67 -30.72 -3.89 13.52
CA VAL A 67 -29.70 -4.48 14.41
C VAL A 67 -29.01 -5.68 13.75
N GLN A 68 -29.77 -6.55 13.08
CA GLN A 68 -29.21 -7.70 12.36
C GLN A 68 -28.37 -7.25 11.17
N CYS A 69 -28.83 -6.27 10.40
CA CYS A 69 -28.08 -5.69 9.28
C CYS A 69 -26.76 -5.04 9.75
N ILE A 70 -26.78 -4.33 10.88
CA ILE A 70 -25.58 -3.75 11.50
C ILE A 70 -24.60 -4.86 11.90
N PHE A 71 -25.07 -5.95 12.52
CA PHE A 71 -24.20 -7.07 12.86
C PHE A 71 -23.59 -7.75 11.63
N PHE A 72 -24.36 -7.91 10.55
CA PHE A 72 -23.89 -8.44 9.28
C PHE A 72 -22.72 -7.61 8.74
N TYR A 73 -22.94 -6.30 8.57
CA TYR A 73 -21.89 -5.42 8.05
C TYR A 73 -20.71 -5.29 9.00
N LEU A 74 -20.92 -5.30 10.32
CA LEU A 74 -19.83 -5.27 11.29
C LEU A 74 -18.91 -6.49 11.13
N HIS A 75 -19.46 -7.69 11.02
CA HIS A 75 -18.67 -8.91 10.85
C HIS A 75 -18.00 -8.96 9.47
N TRP A 76 -18.69 -8.52 8.42
CA TRP A 76 -18.08 -8.43 7.08
C TRP A 76 -16.94 -7.42 7.08
N LEU A 77 -17.12 -6.26 7.69
CA LEU A 77 -16.07 -5.26 7.83
C LEU A 77 -14.86 -5.82 8.60
N MET A 78 -15.08 -6.60 9.66
CA MET A 78 -14.01 -7.31 10.36
C MET A 78 -13.28 -8.28 9.43
N ALA A 79 -13.99 -9.03 8.58
CA ALA A 79 -13.39 -9.94 7.62
C ALA A 79 -12.57 -9.23 6.54
N ASP A 80 -13.10 -8.15 5.95
CA ASP A 80 -12.44 -7.37 4.91
C ASP A 80 -11.20 -6.65 5.46
N THR A 81 -11.28 -6.10 6.68
CA THR A 81 -10.12 -5.49 7.35
C THR A 81 -9.05 -6.52 7.69
N GLN A 82 -9.42 -7.71 8.15
CA GLN A 82 -8.48 -8.79 8.43
C GLN A 82 -7.84 -9.32 7.14
N THR A 83 -8.58 -9.42 6.04
CA THR A 83 -8.08 -9.91 4.74
C THR A 83 -7.47 -8.80 3.87
N TYR A 84 -7.24 -7.61 4.42
CA TYR A 84 -6.63 -6.47 3.71
C TYR A 84 -7.41 -5.95 2.48
N ARG A 85 -8.70 -6.26 2.40
CA ARG A 85 -9.64 -5.73 1.40
C ARG A 85 -10.16 -4.35 1.82
N LEU A 86 -9.26 -3.38 1.91
CA LEU A 86 -9.57 -2.06 2.51
C LEU A 86 -10.54 -1.22 1.69
N LYS A 87 -10.55 -1.38 0.35
CA LYS A 87 -11.52 -0.67 -0.53
C LYS A 87 -12.94 -1.20 -0.29
N GLU A 88 -13.06 -2.52 -0.19
CA GLU A 88 -14.32 -3.18 0.10
C GLU A 88 -14.76 -2.85 1.53
N ALA A 89 -13.85 -2.85 2.50
CA ALA A 89 -14.11 -2.40 3.87
C ALA A 89 -14.70 -0.98 3.91
N SER A 90 -14.16 -0.02 3.14
CA SER A 90 -14.70 1.35 3.11
C SER A 90 -16.11 1.41 2.52
N ILE A 91 -16.38 0.60 1.48
CA ILE A 91 -17.71 0.47 0.88
C ILE A 91 -18.70 -0.15 1.88
N ILE A 92 -18.31 -1.24 2.55
CA ILE A 92 -19.12 -1.91 3.57
C ILE A 92 -19.44 -0.97 4.73
N LEU A 93 -18.46 -0.20 5.20
CA LEU A 93 -18.66 0.79 6.24
C LEU A 93 -19.61 1.92 5.81
N SER A 94 -19.58 2.32 4.54
CA SER A 94 -20.53 3.32 3.99
C SER A 94 -21.95 2.75 3.97
N LYS A 95 -22.11 1.49 3.55
CA LYS A 95 -23.42 0.80 3.60
C LYS A 95 -23.94 0.61 5.01
N MET A 96 -23.06 0.30 5.97
CA MET A 96 -23.43 0.14 7.39
C MET A 96 -24.00 1.44 7.97
N GLU A 97 -23.50 2.61 7.56
CA GLU A 97 -23.96 3.92 8.05
C GLU A 97 -25.42 4.19 7.69
N GLU A 98 -25.91 3.68 6.57
CA GLU A 98 -27.34 3.80 6.17
C GLU A 98 -28.29 3.17 7.19
N TYR A 99 -27.80 2.25 8.03
CA TYR A 99 -28.58 1.59 9.08
C TYR A 99 -28.41 2.22 10.46
N ILE A 100 -27.55 3.23 10.60
CA ILE A 100 -27.25 3.88 11.88
C ILE A 100 -28.07 5.17 12.01
N ASP A 101 -28.80 5.26 13.11
CA ASP A 101 -29.67 6.39 13.45
C ASP A 101 -29.73 6.61 14.96
N ASP A 102 -30.53 7.59 15.42
CA ASP A 102 -30.68 7.89 16.85
C ASP A 102 -31.19 6.71 17.69
N SER A 103 -31.98 5.79 17.09
CA SER A 103 -32.51 4.60 17.74
C SER A 103 -31.49 3.46 17.89
N THR A 104 -30.34 3.54 17.20
CA THR A 104 -29.34 2.48 17.21
C THR A 104 -28.72 2.31 18.61
N PRO A 105 -28.62 1.07 19.13
CA PRO A 105 -28.04 0.81 20.44
C PRO A 105 -26.62 1.38 20.59
N LYS A 106 -26.34 2.02 21.72
CA LYS A 106 -25.05 2.71 21.97
C LYS A 106 -23.83 1.82 21.76
N ALA A 107 -23.90 0.54 22.09
CA ALA A 107 -22.78 -0.38 21.85
C ALA A 107 -22.48 -0.63 20.37
N LEU A 108 -23.51 -0.68 19.53
CA LEU A 108 -23.33 -0.83 18.08
C LEU A 108 -22.85 0.47 17.45
N LYS A 109 -23.35 1.63 17.92
CA LYS A 109 -22.78 2.94 17.55
C LYS A 109 -21.30 2.99 17.92
N ALA A 110 -20.94 2.57 19.14
CA ALA A 110 -19.55 2.55 19.58
C ALA A 110 -18.66 1.67 18.69
N GLU A 111 -19.11 0.49 18.26
CA GLU A 111 -18.40 -0.35 17.30
C GLU A 111 -18.28 0.31 15.93
N PHE A 112 -19.33 0.96 15.42
CA PHE A 112 -19.26 1.71 14.17
C PHE A 112 -18.22 2.83 14.22
N GLU A 113 -18.24 3.67 15.26
CA GLU A 113 -17.24 4.74 15.44
C GLU A 113 -15.83 4.14 15.53
N LEU A 114 -15.65 3.01 16.23
CA LEU A 114 -14.38 2.29 16.32
C LEU A 114 -13.86 1.84 14.93
N LYS A 115 -14.78 1.49 14.03
CA LYS A 115 -14.48 0.98 12.69
C LYS A 115 -14.51 2.06 11.62
N GLY A 116 -14.92 3.29 11.95
CA GLY A 116 -14.90 4.50 11.11
C GLY A 116 -13.56 4.74 10.41
N ASN A 117 -12.49 4.20 11.00
CA ASN A 117 -11.12 4.13 10.48
C ASN A 117 -10.94 3.53 9.08
N ALA A 118 -11.94 2.81 8.53
CA ALA A 118 -11.90 2.37 7.13
C ALA A 118 -12.19 3.51 6.12
N ARG A 119 -12.53 4.73 6.57
CA ARG A 119 -12.80 5.90 5.71
C ARG A 119 -11.54 6.71 5.39
N ASP A 120 -10.77 7.14 6.39
CA ASP A 120 -9.57 7.96 6.18
C ASP A 120 -8.57 7.82 7.36
N GLY A 121 -7.30 7.59 7.04
CA GLY A 121 -6.24 7.26 8.01
C GLY A 121 -5.78 8.38 8.95
N GLU A 122 -6.54 9.46 9.13
CA GLU A 122 -6.17 10.62 9.96
C GLU A 122 -7.13 10.94 11.13
N GLU A 123 -8.37 10.43 11.15
CA GLU A 123 -9.33 10.68 12.25
C GLU A 123 -9.37 9.58 13.32
N ASN A 124 -8.23 8.93 13.58
CA ASN A 124 -8.21 7.72 14.40
C ASN A 124 -8.58 8.01 15.87
N LEU A 125 -7.94 8.99 16.50
CA LEU A 125 -8.10 9.24 17.94
C LEU A 125 -9.48 9.78 18.30
N GLU A 126 -10.06 10.65 17.47
CA GLU A 126 -11.36 11.28 17.74
C GLU A 126 -12.50 10.28 17.64
N ASN A 127 -12.49 9.43 16.61
CA ASN A 127 -13.46 8.35 16.45
C ASN A 127 -13.36 7.33 17.61
N PHE A 128 -12.14 7.03 18.06
CA PHE A 128 -11.93 6.21 19.25
C PHE A 128 -12.45 6.88 20.53
N LYS A 129 -12.19 8.17 20.74
CA LYS A 129 -12.73 8.92 21.88
C LYS A 129 -14.26 8.94 21.88
N LYS A 130 -14.86 9.15 20.71
CA LYS A 130 -16.30 9.12 20.50
C LYS A 130 -16.87 7.73 20.80
N SER A 131 -16.26 6.66 20.28
CA SER A 131 -16.61 5.26 20.60
C SER A 131 -16.62 5.00 22.11
N LEU A 132 -15.53 5.34 22.81
CA LEU A 132 -15.41 5.11 24.25
C LEU A 132 -16.39 5.97 25.07
N SER A 133 -16.77 7.15 24.60
CA SER A 133 -17.74 8.03 25.27
C SER A 133 -19.18 7.51 25.22
N LEU A 134 -19.50 6.63 24.26
CA LEU A 134 -20.84 6.09 24.06
C LEU A 134 -21.18 4.94 25.01
N ILE A 135 -20.18 4.32 25.65
CA ILE A 135 -20.33 3.12 26.46
C ILE A 135 -19.81 3.34 27.90
N PRO A 136 -20.44 2.72 28.93
CA PRO A 136 -20.01 2.90 30.32
C PRO A 136 -18.58 2.40 30.54
N ILE A 137 -17.80 3.13 31.34
CA ILE A 137 -16.38 2.82 31.62
C ILE A 137 -16.19 1.42 32.22
N ASP A 138 -17.13 0.97 33.05
CA ASP A 138 -17.07 -0.33 33.72
C ASP A 138 -17.55 -1.51 32.85
N SER A 139 -18.06 -1.23 31.64
CA SER A 139 -18.59 -2.28 30.75
C SER A 139 -17.48 -3.15 30.14
N GLN A 140 -17.80 -4.42 29.86
CA GLN A 140 -16.87 -5.32 29.15
C GLN A 140 -16.53 -4.79 27.75
N GLN A 141 -17.52 -4.23 27.05
CA GLN A 141 -17.32 -3.59 25.75
C GLN A 141 -16.31 -2.42 25.81
N TYR A 142 -16.34 -1.60 26.87
CA TYR A 142 -15.37 -0.51 27.04
C TYR A 142 -13.95 -1.08 27.17
N LYS A 143 -13.77 -2.12 27.97
CA LYS A 143 -12.47 -2.80 28.13
C LYS A 143 -11.97 -3.38 26.80
N ILE A 144 -12.86 -3.99 26.01
CA ILE A 144 -12.52 -4.53 24.69
C ILE A 144 -12.10 -3.41 23.73
N ASN A 145 -12.88 -2.33 23.66
CA ASN A 145 -12.58 -1.19 22.77
C ASN A 145 -11.28 -0.50 23.17
N LEU A 146 -11.03 -0.35 24.47
CA LEU A 146 -9.78 0.21 25.00
C LEU A 146 -8.57 -0.67 24.64
N LYS A 147 -8.69 -2.01 24.75
CA LYS A 147 -7.64 -2.95 24.32
C LYS A 147 -7.36 -2.83 22.83
N ASN A 148 -8.40 -2.77 21.99
CA ASN A 148 -8.26 -2.62 20.53
C ASN A 148 -7.61 -1.29 20.14
N LEU A 149 -8.01 -0.19 20.79
CA LEU A 149 -7.38 1.13 20.63
C LEU A 149 -5.89 1.04 20.96
N THR A 150 -5.59 0.51 22.14
CA THR A 150 -4.21 0.48 22.63
C THR A 150 -3.33 -0.43 21.79
N ASP A 151 -3.83 -1.59 21.34
CA ASP A 151 -3.10 -2.46 20.41
C ASP A 151 -2.83 -1.77 19.07
N SER A 152 -3.80 -1.01 18.54
CA SER A 152 -3.62 -0.28 17.27
C SER A 152 -2.51 0.77 17.37
N TYR A 153 -2.44 1.52 18.47
CA TYR A 153 -1.41 2.53 18.69
C TYR A 153 -0.06 1.90 19.03
N ALA A 154 -0.03 0.87 19.88
CA ALA A 154 1.17 0.13 20.21
C ALA A 154 1.79 -0.52 18.96
N SER A 155 0.97 -1.18 18.14
CA SER A 155 1.40 -1.83 16.89
C SER A 155 1.85 -0.82 15.82
N GLY A 156 1.68 0.48 16.06
CA GLY A 156 2.22 1.56 15.24
C GLY A 156 3.41 2.32 15.83
N GLY A 157 3.85 1.98 17.04
CA GLY A 157 4.87 2.74 17.78
C GLY A 157 4.39 4.13 18.22
N GLU A 158 3.07 4.30 18.38
CA GLU A 158 2.43 5.59 18.62
C GLU A 158 1.79 5.68 20.00
N LEU A 159 2.14 4.80 20.93
CA LEU A 159 1.49 4.73 22.24
C LEU A 159 1.59 6.05 23.02
N HIS A 160 2.64 6.83 22.77
CA HIS A 160 2.87 8.17 23.32
C HIS A 160 1.79 9.21 22.93
N LYS A 161 0.98 8.94 21.87
CA LYS A 161 -0.14 9.80 21.47
C LYS A 161 -1.39 9.58 22.33
N LEU A 162 -1.46 8.49 23.10
CA LEU A 162 -2.57 8.21 24.00
C LEU A 162 -2.39 8.90 25.35
N GLU A 163 -3.49 9.37 25.92
CA GLU A 163 -3.51 9.90 27.29
C GLU A 163 -3.14 8.79 28.29
N LEU A 164 -2.28 9.10 29.26
CA LEU A 164 -1.82 8.14 30.27
C LEU A 164 -2.98 7.48 31.05
N SER A 165 -4.11 8.18 31.19
CA SER A 165 -5.33 7.68 31.84
C SER A 165 -5.89 6.41 31.16
N TYR A 166 -5.74 6.27 29.84
CA TYR A 166 -6.17 5.06 29.12
C TYR A 166 -5.30 3.86 29.48
N LEU A 167 -3.99 4.03 29.53
CA LEU A 167 -3.05 2.97 29.91
C LEU A 167 -3.26 2.53 31.37
N GLN A 168 -3.55 3.47 32.26
CA GLN A 168 -3.83 3.20 33.67
C GLN A 168 -5.11 2.38 33.91
N ARG A 169 -6.06 2.39 32.96
CA ARG A 169 -7.32 1.63 33.03
C ARG A 169 -7.20 0.20 32.51
N LEU A 170 -6.12 -0.14 31.81
CA LEU A 170 -5.85 -1.50 31.34
C LEU A 170 -5.40 -2.40 32.49
N GLU A 171 -5.74 -3.68 32.41
CA GLU A 171 -5.16 -4.69 33.30
C GLU A 171 -3.62 -4.74 33.11
N PRO A 172 -2.84 -5.01 34.18
CA PRO A 172 -1.38 -4.98 34.12
C PRO A 172 -0.79 -5.85 33.00
N GLU A 173 -1.38 -7.02 32.75
CA GLU A 173 -0.93 -7.94 31.69
C GLU A 173 -1.03 -7.31 30.30
N TYR A 174 -2.15 -6.64 29.98
CA TYR A 174 -2.34 -5.96 28.71
C TYR A 174 -1.53 -4.67 28.60
N ARG A 175 -1.36 -3.93 29.70
CA ARG A 175 -0.52 -2.74 29.75
C ARG A 175 0.94 -3.08 29.40
N ASN A 176 1.51 -4.08 30.05
CA ASN A 176 2.89 -4.51 29.81
C ASN A 176 3.05 -5.07 28.39
N LEU A 177 2.07 -5.83 27.90
CA LEU A 177 2.03 -6.32 26.52
C LEU A 177 2.09 -5.17 25.50
N PHE A 178 1.24 -4.14 25.64
CA PHE A 178 1.21 -3.04 24.68
C PHE A 178 2.44 -2.14 24.78
N LEU A 179 3.00 -1.93 25.97
CA LEU A 179 4.29 -1.25 26.14
C LEU A 179 5.42 -2.04 25.45
N PHE A 180 5.41 -3.36 25.55
CA PHE A 180 6.37 -4.23 24.87
C PHE A 180 6.23 -4.16 23.34
N ILE A 181 5.00 -4.21 22.82
CA ILE A 181 4.73 -4.06 21.38
C ILE A 181 5.21 -2.70 20.87
N ASP A 182 4.91 -1.61 21.59
CA ASP A 182 5.36 -0.25 21.24
C ASP A 182 6.89 -0.14 21.24
N ALA A 183 7.56 -0.71 22.25
CA ALA A 183 9.01 -0.77 22.32
C ALA A 183 9.61 -1.53 21.12
N MET A 184 9.03 -2.67 20.75
CA MET A 184 9.43 -3.45 19.58
C MET A 184 9.25 -2.69 18.26
N GLU A 185 8.17 -1.92 18.13
CA GLU A 185 7.93 -1.08 16.96
C GLU A 185 8.92 0.08 16.85
N ARG A 186 9.28 0.71 17.98
CA ARG A 186 10.30 1.76 18.02
C ARG A 186 11.74 1.22 17.97
N GLY A 187 11.92 -0.09 18.11
CA GLY A 187 13.23 -0.74 18.23
C GLY A 187 13.95 -0.35 19.52
N ASP A 188 13.18 -0.07 20.58
CA ASP A 188 13.64 0.24 21.93
C ASP A 188 13.94 -1.08 22.66
N THR A 189 15.09 -1.69 22.35
CA THR A 189 15.45 -3.03 22.82
C THR A 189 15.63 -3.09 24.32
N ASP A 190 16.07 -2.01 24.96
CA ASP A 190 16.27 -1.94 26.41
C ASP A 190 14.91 -2.02 27.13
N LYS A 191 13.93 -1.23 26.68
CA LYS A 191 12.57 -1.30 27.22
C LYS A 191 11.92 -2.65 26.93
N ALA A 192 12.14 -3.21 25.75
CA ALA A 192 11.63 -4.53 25.39
C ALA A 192 12.20 -5.63 26.31
N LEU A 193 13.50 -5.59 26.63
CA LEU A 193 14.16 -6.52 27.54
C LEU A 193 13.71 -6.35 29.00
N GLU A 194 13.38 -5.13 29.43
CA GLU A 194 12.81 -4.89 30.76
C GLU A 194 11.43 -5.55 30.91
N LEU A 195 10.62 -5.55 29.84
CA LEU A 195 9.23 -6.00 29.87
C LEU A 195 9.04 -7.48 29.51
N ILE A 196 9.98 -8.10 28.79
CA ILE A 196 9.76 -9.42 28.19
C ILE A 196 9.44 -10.51 29.22
N ASP A 197 10.13 -10.53 30.36
CA ASP A 197 9.90 -11.56 31.38
C ASP A 197 8.50 -11.45 31.98
N ASP A 198 8.05 -10.24 32.32
CA ASP A 198 6.70 -9.98 32.84
C ASP A 198 5.60 -10.35 31.84
N VAL A 199 5.82 -10.01 30.57
CA VAL A 199 4.88 -10.31 29.48
C VAL A 199 4.82 -11.82 29.22
N MET A 200 5.96 -12.51 29.21
CA MET A 200 6.01 -13.97 29.01
C MET A 200 5.42 -14.72 30.21
N ASN A 201 5.62 -14.25 31.43
CA ASN A 201 5.03 -14.85 32.65
C ASN A 201 3.50 -14.77 32.67
N THR A 202 2.92 -13.76 32.02
CA THR A 202 1.47 -13.54 31.95
C THR A 202 0.83 -14.13 30.70
N MET A 203 1.63 -14.70 29.79
CA MET A 203 1.22 -15.24 28.49
C MET A 203 0.13 -16.31 28.56
N LEU A 204 0.14 -17.17 29.58
CA LEU A 204 -0.87 -18.23 29.76
C LEU A 204 -2.29 -17.67 29.95
N LYS A 205 -2.41 -16.43 30.46
CA LYS A 205 -3.69 -15.75 30.67
C LYS A 205 -4.25 -15.09 29.40
N LEU A 206 -3.45 -15.01 28.32
CA LEU A 206 -3.82 -14.31 27.10
C LEU A 206 -4.55 -15.23 26.10
N PRO A 207 -5.33 -14.69 25.15
CA PRO A 207 -5.90 -15.48 24.06
C PRO A 207 -4.83 -16.03 23.09
N ASP A 208 -5.08 -17.17 22.46
CA ASP A 208 -4.09 -17.82 21.56
C ASP A 208 -3.57 -16.95 20.40
N PRO A 209 -4.39 -16.10 19.72
CA PRO A 209 -3.87 -15.18 18.72
C PRO A 209 -2.83 -14.19 19.26
N VAL A 210 -3.01 -13.75 20.52
CA VAL A 210 -2.09 -12.85 21.22
C VAL A 210 -0.81 -13.60 21.62
N LYS A 211 -0.94 -14.86 22.05
CA LYS A 211 0.22 -15.73 22.30
C LYS A 211 1.08 -15.92 21.05
N LEU A 212 0.45 -16.13 19.89
CA LEU A 212 1.16 -16.28 18.62
C LEU A 212 1.93 -14.99 18.26
N LYS A 213 1.30 -13.82 18.42
CA LYS A 213 1.95 -12.50 18.24
C LYS A 213 3.15 -12.34 19.18
N LEU A 214 3.02 -12.74 20.45
CA LEU A 214 4.11 -12.67 21.44
C LEU A 214 5.31 -13.54 21.09
N ASN A 215 5.07 -14.80 20.69
CA ASN A 215 6.15 -15.70 20.25
C ASN A 215 6.89 -15.11 19.04
N PHE A 216 6.15 -14.57 18.07
CA PHE A 216 6.73 -13.87 16.93
C PHE A 216 7.60 -12.69 17.37
N LEU A 217 7.08 -11.82 18.24
CA LEU A 217 7.81 -10.63 18.72
C LEU A 217 9.06 -10.99 19.54
N LYS A 218 9.02 -12.08 20.31
CA LYS A 218 10.22 -12.63 20.98
C LYS A 218 11.28 -13.05 19.96
N GLY A 219 10.89 -13.76 18.91
CA GLY A 219 11.80 -14.09 17.81
C GLY A 219 12.34 -12.85 17.11
N LEU A 220 11.51 -11.83 16.89
CA LEU A 220 11.94 -10.55 16.33
C LEU A 220 12.93 -9.82 17.26
N LEU A 221 12.73 -9.86 18.58
CA LEU A 221 13.67 -9.29 19.55
C LEU A 221 15.04 -9.96 19.44
N ASN A 222 15.09 -11.28 19.30
CA ASN A 222 16.35 -11.99 19.07
C ASN A 222 17.07 -11.48 17.82
N LEU A 223 16.33 -11.19 16.73
CA LEU A 223 16.90 -10.62 15.51
C LEU A 223 17.42 -9.19 15.71
N TYR A 224 16.70 -8.34 16.45
CA TYR A 224 17.22 -7.03 16.87
C TYR A 224 18.54 -7.17 17.65
N LEU A 225 18.63 -8.18 18.51
CA LEU A 225 19.81 -8.49 19.32
C LEU A 225 20.88 -9.31 18.57
N ARG A 226 20.70 -9.56 17.27
CA ARG A 226 21.63 -10.33 16.41
C ARG A 226 21.93 -11.74 16.91
N GLN A 227 20.95 -12.38 17.54
CA GLN A 227 21.06 -13.76 18.00
C GLN A 227 20.65 -14.74 16.88
N SER A 228 21.32 -15.89 16.81
CA SER A 228 21.12 -16.90 15.76
C SER A 228 19.86 -17.77 15.94
N VAL A 229 19.05 -17.50 16.96
CA VAL A 229 17.86 -18.30 17.28
C VAL A 229 16.66 -17.73 16.56
N VAL A 230 16.29 -18.37 15.44
CA VAL A 230 15.08 -18.05 14.68
C VAL A 230 14.08 -19.20 14.84
N ASP A 231 12.87 -18.87 15.26
CA ASP A 231 11.77 -19.82 15.19
C ASP A 231 11.37 -19.99 13.72
N GLU A 232 11.76 -21.13 13.14
CA GLU A 232 11.50 -21.46 11.73
C GLU A 232 10.01 -21.66 11.41
N SER A 233 9.14 -21.67 12.43
CA SER A 233 7.69 -21.72 12.25
C SER A 233 7.12 -20.44 11.62
N PHE A 234 7.86 -19.33 11.64
CA PHE A 234 7.41 -18.03 11.11
C PHE A 234 8.16 -17.64 9.84
N TYR A 235 7.46 -17.62 8.70
CA TYR A 235 8.02 -17.22 7.42
C TYR A 235 8.59 -15.79 7.44
N LEU A 236 7.94 -14.87 8.17
CA LEU A 236 8.44 -13.51 8.33
C LEU A 236 9.78 -13.46 9.06
N LEU A 237 9.98 -14.23 10.14
CA LEU A 237 11.25 -14.25 10.86
C LEU A 237 12.37 -14.82 10.00
N ILE A 238 12.10 -15.91 9.25
CA ILE A 238 13.05 -16.46 8.28
C ILE A 238 13.42 -15.39 7.26
N SER A 239 12.44 -14.71 6.69
CA SER A 239 12.65 -13.68 5.68
C SER A 239 13.47 -12.49 6.21
N ILE A 240 13.18 -12.00 7.41
CA ILE A 240 13.95 -10.92 8.07
C ILE A 240 15.38 -11.39 8.33
N ASN A 241 15.57 -12.61 8.87
CA ASN A 241 16.89 -13.17 9.12
C ASN A 241 17.70 -13.33 7.82
N SER A 242 17.07 -13.74 6.72
CA SER A 242 17.73 -13.82 5.41
C SER A 242 18.25 -12.45 4.95
N LEU A 243 17.48 -11.36 5.12
CA LEU A 243 17.98 -10.00 4.84
C LEU A 243 19.18 -9.63 5.71
N LEU A 244 19.13 -9.93 7.02
CA LEU A 244 20.25 -9.67 7.94
C LEU A 244 21.52 -10.47 7.58
N ASN A 245 21.36 -11.62 6.92
CA ASN A 245 22.45 -12.45 6.41
C ASN A 245 22.79 -12.17 4.94
N HIS A 246 22.32 -11.04 4.38
CA HIS A 246 22.58 -10.62 3.00
C HIS A 246 22.09 -11.58 1.91
N ASP A 247 20.99 -12.31 2.16
CA ASP A 247 20.31 -13.19 1.20
C ASP A 247 18.92 -12.63 0.85
N PRO A 248 18.84 -11.65 -0.07
CA PRO A 248 17.58 -11.00 -0.43
C PRO A 248 16.63 -11.91 -1.23
N GLU A 249 17.15 -12.88 -1.99
CA GLU A 249 16.34 -13.79 -2.80
C GLU A 249 15.53 -14.73 -1.91
N LYS A 250 16.19 -15.39 -0.96
CA LYS A 250 15.52 -16.20 0.05
C LYS A 250 14.56 -15.36 0.90
N ALA A 251 14.93 -14.13 1.22
CA ALA A 251 14.02 -13.23 1.92
C ALA A 251 12.73 -13.01 1.13
N LEU A 252 12.82 -12.73 -0.17
CA LEU A 252 11.65 -12.51 -1.02
C LEU A 252 10.77 -13.76 -1.15
N GLU A 253 11.37 -14.94 -1.29
CA GLU A 253 10.65 -16.22 -1.32
C GLU A 253 9.75 -16.40 -0.09
N TYR A 254 10.32 -16.24 1.11
CA TYR A 254 9.58 -16.41 2.37
C TYR A 254 8.57 -15.28 2.62
N ALA A 255 8.85 -14.06 2.15
CA ALA A 255 7.87 -12.98 2.20
C ALA A 255 6.65 -13.27 1.30
N LYS A 256 6.85 -13.85 0.11
CA LYS A 256 5.77 -14.30 -0.78
C LYS A 256 4.98 -15.47 -0.19
N LYS A 257 5.66 -16.45 0.44
CA LYS A 257 4.99 -17.56 1.17
C LYS A 257 4.04 -17.06 2.26
N PHE A 258 4.47 -16.06 3.04
CA PHE A 258 3.59 -15.40 4.02
C PHE A 258 2.40 -14.72 3.35
N HIS A 259 2.63 -13.96 2.27
CA HIS A 259 1.58 -13.23 1.56
C HIS A 259 0.53 -14.15 0.92
N ASN A 260 0.93 -15.32 0.42
CA ASN A 260 0.03 -16.30 -0.20
C ASN A 260 -0.77 -17.14 0.81
N HIS A 261 -0.34 -17.20 2.07
CA HIS A 261 -1.00 -17.98 3.13
C HIS A 261 -1.22 -17.17 4.42
N PRO A 262 -1.95 -16.04 4.38
CA PRO A 262 -2.10 -15.16 5.54
C PRO A 262 -2.88 -15.80 6.68
N GLY A 263 -3.78 -16.76 6.38
CA GLY A 263 -4.76 -17.32 7.30
C GLY A 263 -4.22 -17.96 8.59
N LYS A 264 -2.94 -18.36 8.64
CA LYS A 264 -2.31 -18.95 9.85
C LYS A 264 -1.50 -17.98 10.69
N GLN A 265 -1.08 -16.83 10.15
CA GLN A 265 -0.11 -15.92 10.80
C GLN A 265 -0.56 -14.45 10.79
N ILE A 266 -1.80 -14.15 10.42
CA ILE A 266 -2.30 -12.77 10.35
C ILE A 266 -2.23 -12.02 11.68
N SER A 267 -2.30 -12.74 12.82
CA SER A 267 -2.23 -12.13 14.14
C SER A 267 -0.85 -11.59 14.52
N VAL A 268 0.20 -11.91 13.75
CA VAL A 268 1.56 -11.39 13.97
C VAL A 268 1.83 -10.07 13.25
N LEU A 269 0.82 -9.52 12.57
CA LEU A 269 0.97 -8.31 11.79
C LEU A 269 1.08 -7.07 12.68
N THR A 270 2.09 -6.27 12.41
CA THR A 270 2.39 -4.98 13.05
C THR A 270 2.82 -3.98 11.97
N ASN A 271 2.99 -2.70 12.29
CA ASN A 271 3.47 -1.73 11.29
C ASN A 271 4.83 -2.12 10.72
N PHE A 272 5.69 -2.80 11.49
CA PHE A 272 6.90 -3.39 10.93
C PHE A 272 6.62 -4.43 9.86
N THR A 273 5.95 -5.51 10.21
CA THR A 273 5.85 -6.70 9.36
C THR A 273 4.95 -6.49 8.15
N ARG A 274 4.00 -5.56 8.25
CA ARG A 274 3.07 -5.21 7.17
C ARG A 274 3.76 -4.84 5.85
N TRP A 275 4.94 -4.21 5.93
CA TRP A 275 5.67 -3.72 4.75
C TRP A 275 6.85 -4.60 4.37
N HIS A 276 6.92 -5.80 4.92
CA HIS A 276 8.07 -6.67 4.73
C HIS A 276 8.27 -7.09 3.27
N LEU A 277 7.17 -7.30 2.53
CA LEU A 277 7.27 -7.58 1.09
C LEU A 277 7.85 -6.40 0.31
N ILE A 278 7.53 -5.16 0.67
CA ILE A 278 8.16 -3.97 0.06
C ILE A 278 9.66 -3.94 0.39
N ARG A 279 10.05 -4.29 1.63
CA ARG A 279 11.48 -4.36 2.03
C ARG A 279 12.25 -5.34 1.17
N THR A 280 11.71 -6.54 0.97
CA THR A 280 12.36 -7.61 0.21
C THR A 280 12.39 -7.28 -1.28
N GLU A 281 11.33 -6.70 -1.86
CA GLU A 281 11.35 -6.25 -3.26
C GLU A 281 12.42 -5.17 -3.48
N LEU A 282 12.52 -4.17 -2.59
CA LEU A 282 13.58 -3.15 -2.68
C LEU A 282 14.99 -3.73 -2.47
N ALA A 283 15.15 -4.70 -1.57
CA ALA A 283 16.43 -5.39 -1.34
C ALA A 283 16.90 -6.16 -2.60
N ASN A 284 15.95 -6.71 -3.36
CA ASN A 284 16.19 -7.33 -4.67
C ASN A 284 16.25 -6.32 -5.82
N LYS A 285 16.16 -5.01 -5.54
CA LYS A 285 16.13 -3.91 -6.53
C LYS A 285 14.94 -4.01 -7.51
N ASN A 286 13.87 -4.67 -7.11
CA ASN A 286 12.61 -4.80 -7.86
C ASN A 286 11.74 -3.57 -7.69
N LEU A 287 12.21 -2.43 -8.22
CA LEU A 287 11.57 -1.12 -8.05
C LEU A 287 10.09 -1.11 -8.44
N SER A 288 9.72 -1.77 -9.54
CA SER A 288 8.34 -1.86 -10.04
C SER A 288 7.39 -2.55 -9.06
N ALA A 289 7.84 -3.66 -8.48
CA ALA A 289 7.05 -4.42 -7.52
C ALA A 289 6.83 -3.61 -6.25
N ALA A 290 7.90 -3.00 -5.73
CA ALA A 290 7.83 -2.10 -4.59
C ALA A 290 6.86 -0.92 -4.83
N LEU A 291 6.91 -0.27 -5.99
CA LEU A 291 6.02 0.85 -6.33
C LEU A 291 4.56 0.43 -6.48
N ARG A 292 4.28 -0.76 -7.05
CA ARG A 292 2.92 -1.29 -7.11
C ARG A 292 2.36 -1.59 -5.73
N LEU A 293 3.16 -2.25 -4.88
CA LEU A 293 2.76 -2.56 -3.50
C LEU A 293 2.46 -1.28 -2.72
N ILE A 294 3.27 -0.23 -2.90
CA ILE A 294 3.00 1.10 -2.34
C ILE A 294 1.72 1.71 -2.93
N GLY A 295 1.49 1.58 -4.24
CA GLY A 295 0.30 2.10 -4.93
C GLY A 295 -1.01 1.42 -4.51
N LEU A 296 -0.96 0.17 -4.06
CA LEU A 296 -2.11 -0.51 -3.45
C LEU A 296 -2.46 0.06 -2.07
N GLU A 297 -1.55 0.78 -1.43
CA GLU A 297 -1.62 1.17 -0.03
C GLU A 297 -1.79 2.69 0.11
N LYS A 298 -3.05 3.12 0.12
CA LYS A 298 -3.45 4.56 0.21
C LYS A 298 -2.77 5.31 1.37
N ASN A 299 -2.44 4.61 2.45
CA ASN A 299 -1.87 5.20 3.66
C ASN A 299 -0.35 4.99 3.82
N PHE A 300 0.34 4.40 2.82
CA PHE A 300 1.78 4.13 2.93
C PHE A 300 2.58 5.41 3.24
N SER A 301 2.25 6.54 2.59
CA SER A 301 2.93 7.82 2.79
C SER A 301 2.75 8.42 4.19
N LYS A 302 1.67 8.08 4.89
CA LYS A 302 1.36 8.58 6.25
C LYS A 302 2.07 7.78 7.35
N MET A 303 2.81 6.73 7.00
CA MET A 303 3.39 5.82 7.99
C MET A 303 4.73 6.29 8.53
N ASN A 304 4.95 5.97 9.81
CA ASN A 304 6.27 6.05 10.42
C ASN A 304 7.22 5.19 9.58
N PHE A 305 8.35 5.77 9.15
CA PHE A 305 9.39 5.17 8.29
C PHE A 305 9.11 5.07 6.78
N SER A 306 7.95 5.48 6.26
CA SER A 306 7.67 5.46 4.81
C SER A 306 8.73 6.22 3.99
N SER A 307 9.22 7.34 4.53
CA SER A 307 10.30 8.14 3.92
C SER A 307 11.60 7.36 3.71
N LEU A 308 11.91 6.35 4.53
CA LEU A 308 13.12 5.53 4.32
C LEU A 308 12.97 4.61 3.09
N PHE A 309 11.78 4.07 2.86
CA PHE A 309 11.47 3.33 1.62
C PHE A 309 11.53 4.23 0.40
N TYR A 310 10.96 5.44 0.49
CA TYR A 310 11.07 6.43 -0.58
C TYR A 310 12.52 6.85 -0.84
N ALA A 311 13.37 6.95 0.19
CA ALA A 311 14.80 7.22 0.01
C ALA A 311 15.49 6.12 -0.80
N ARG A 312 15.20 4.84 -0.51
CA ARG A 312 15.70 3.68 -1.29
C ARG A 312 15.20 3.73 -2.73
N ILE A 313 13.91 3.99 -2.94
CA ILE A 313 13.27 4.15 -4.25
C ILE A 313 13.94 5.23 -5.09
N GLU A 314 14.11 6.43 -4.54
CA GLU A 314 14.73 7.55 -5.24
C GLU A 314 16.20 7.28 -5.55
N LEU A 315 16.90 6.55 -4.67
CA LEU A 315 18.27 6.12 -4.92
C LEU A 315 18.35 5.11 -6.07
N LEU A 316 17.41 4.15 -6.15
CA LEU A 316 17.29 3.21 -7.27
C LEU A 316 16.93 3.91 -8.59
N ARG A 317 16.17 5.00 -8.54
CA ARG A 317 15.89 5.87 -9.70
C ARG A 317 17.05 6.78 -10.12
N GLY A 318 18.11 6.85 -9.31
CA GLY A 318 19.24 7.76 -9.54
C GLY A 318 19.01 9.20 -9.06
N ASN A 319 17.87 9.50 -8.43
CA ASN A 319 17.52 10.82 -7.90
C ASN A 319 18.15 11.07 -6.52
N LYS A 320 19.46 11.32 -6.49
CA LYS A 320 20.24 11.46 -5.26
C LYS A 320 19.74 12.57 -4.31
N GLU A 321 19.30 13.70 -4.83
CA GLU A 321 18.82 14.83 -4.01
C GLU A 321 17.50 14.50 -3.31
N LYS A 322 16.54 13.93 -4.04
CA LYS A 322 15.27 13.46 -3.45
C LYS A 322 15.51 12.33 -2.45
N ALA A 323 16.46 11.43 -2.72
CA ALA A 323 16.84 10.37 -1.79
C ALA A 323 17.39 10.94 -0.46
N ILE A 324 18.26 11.95 -0.53
CA ILE A 324 18.78 12.65 0.66
C ILE A 324 17.65 13.30 1.45
N LEU A 325 16.73 14.00 0.77
CA LEU A 325 15.60 14.67 1.41
C LEU A 325 14.70 13.68 2.16
N GLN A 326 14.34 12.57 1.51
CA GLN A 326 13.51 11.53 2.13
C GLN A 326 14.23 10.84 3.30
N PHE A 327 15.54 10.58 3.15
CA PHE A 327 16.34 10.05 4.24
C PHE A 327 16.41 11.01 5.43
N ALA A 328 16.53 12.32 5.19
CA ALA A 328 16.51 13.34 6.23
C ALA A 328 15.17 13.40 6.97
N ASN A 329 14.05 13.28 6.24
CA ASN A 329 12.71 13.20 6.83
C ASN A 329 12.57 11.95 7.71
N ALA A 330 13.03 10.79 7.22
CA ALA A 330 13.02 9.55 7.99
C ALA A 330 13.85 9.67 9.27
N LEU A 331 15.05 10.24 9.17
CA LEU A 331 15.94 10.46 10.32
C LEU A 331 15.34 11.41 11.35
N LYS A 332 14.76 12.54 10.91
CA LYS A 332 14.10 13.50 11.80
C LYS A 332 12.93 12.86 12.53
N LEU A 333 12.01 12.23 11.78
CA LEU A 333 10.83 11.59 12.35
C LEU A 333 11.24 10.52 13.37
N SER A 334 12.24 9.70 13.06
CA SER A 334 12.73 8.65 13.96
C SER A 334 13.28 9.20 15.27
N LYS A 335 13.86 10.41 15.27
CA LYS A 335 14.27 11.09 16.50
C LYS A 335 13.06 11.63 17.27
N ASP A 336 12.15 12.29 16.56
CA ASP A 336 10.96 12.92 17.17
C ASP A 336 10.08 11.89 17.91
N ILE A 337 9.99 10.65 17.41
CA ILE A 337 9.21 9.57 18.03
C ILE A 337 10.05 8.58 18.87
N ASN A 338 11.32 8.88 19.14
CA ASN A 338 12.26 8.00 19.85
C ASN A 338 12.30 6.56 19.31
N ALA A 339 12.52 6.44 18.00
CA ALA A 339 12.56 5.18 17.25
C ALA A 339 13.83 5.01 16.41
N MET A 340 14.96 5.54 16.90
CA MET A 340 16.27 5.39 16.24
C MET A 340 16.73 3.92 16.18
N GLY A 341 16.41 3.12 17.19
CA GLY A 341 16.71 1.69 17.19
C GLY A 341 16.06 0.97 16.01
N ARG A 342 14.79 1.29 15.72
CA ARG A 342 14.09 0.84 14.51
C ARG A 342 14.72 1.39 13.24
N PHE A 343 15.02 2.69 13.17
CA PHE A 343 15.64 3.31 12.00
C PHE A 343 16.90 2.57 11.55
N ASP A 344 17.79 2.29 12.50
CA ASP A 344 19.03 1.59 12.20
C ASP A 344 18.78 0.11 11.82
N PHE A 345 17.82 -0.56 12.45
CA PHE A 345 17.46 -1.92 12.05
C PHE A 345 16.91 -1.99 10.62
N GLU A 346 16.17 -0.97 10.18
CA GLU A 346 15.75 -0.85 8.77
C GLU A 346 16.95 -0.70 7.81
N LEU A 347 17.98 0.04 8.21
CA LEU A 347 19.21 0.16 7.43
C LEU A 347 19.96 -1.17 7.35
N ASP A 348 19.98 -1.92 8.43
CA ASP A 348 20.59 -3.24 8.50
C ASP A 348 19.89 -4.25 7.57
N LEU A 349 18.58 -4.12 7.38
CA LEU A 349 17.77 -4.96 6.48
C LEU A 349 17.87 -4.53 5.00
N ALA A 350 18.31 -3.30 4.74
CA ALA A 350 18.36 -2.72 3.40
C ALA A 350 19.64 -3.13 2.66
N THR A 351 19.70 -4.39 2.19
CA THR A 351 20.88 -4.94 1.47
C THR A 351 21.23 -4.19 0.18
N ASP A 352 20.28 -3.44 -0.40
CA ASP A 352 20.48 -2.54 -1.55
C ASP A 352 21.25 -1.25 -1.21
N LEU A 353 21.34 -0.90 0.08
CA LEU A 353 22.08 0.23 0.62
C LEU A 353 23.47 -0.21 1.12
N THR A 354 24.47 -0.08 0.25
CA THR A 354 25.87 -0.29 0.66
C THR A 354 26.29 0.72 1.73
N PRO A 355 27.31 0.41 2.57
CA PRO A 355 27.81 1.35 3.58
C PRO A 355 28.18 2.73 3.00
N GLY A 356 28.68 2.76 1.76
CA GLY A 356 28.96 4.01 1.04
C GLY A 356 27.70 4.83 0.72
N LYS A 357 26.61 4.18 0.29
CA LYS A 357 25.31 4.83 0.04
C LYS A 357 24.69 5.37 1.32
N ILE A 358 24.71 4.59 2.41
CA ILE A 358 24.22 5.03 3.72
C ILE A 358 24.96 6.28 4.18
N ARG A 359 26.29 6.27 4.06
CA ARG A 359 27.12 7.41 4.42
C ARG A 359 26.81 8.65 3.57
N PHE A 360 26.67 8.48 2.25
CA PHE A 360 26.28 9.56 1.35
C PHE A 360 24.94 10.20 1.76
N LEU A 361 23.92 9.37 2.00
CA LEU A 361 22.60 9.83 2.44
C LEU A 361 22.67 10.55 3.79
N THR A 362 23.47 10.02 4.72
CA THR A 362 23.69 10.60 6.04
C THR A 362 24.35 11.98 6.00
N GLU A 363 25.44 12.12 5.24
CA GLU A 363 26.15 13.40 5.09
C GLU A 363 25.23 14.45 4.45
N GLY A 364 24.46 14.07 3.43
CA GLY A 364 23.46 14.96 2.82
C GLY A 364 22.34 15.34 3.80
N ALA A 365 21.79 14.38 4.53
CA ALA A 365 20.69 14.60 5.45
C ALA A 365 21.07 15.48 6.64
N THR A 366 22.26 15.25 7.22
CA THR A 366 22.78 16.06 8.32
C THR A 366 23.00 17.52 7.90
N LYS A 367 23.48 17.75 6.67
CA LYS A 367 23.58 19.10 6.11
C LYS A 367 22.21 19.78 5.96
N LEU A 368 21.22 19.09 5.39
CA LEU A 368 19.87 19.64 5.23
C LEU A 368 19.18 19.97 6.57
N LEU A 369 19.38 19.12 7.58
CA LEU A 369 18.86 19.32 8.93
C LEU A 369 19.51 20.53 9.59
N ALA A 370 20.84 20.67 9.50
CA ALA A 370 21.57 21.82 10.05
C ALA A 370 21.16 23.15 9.41
N GLU A 371 20.84 23.14 8.11
CA GLU A 371 20.40 24.33 7.37
C GLU A 371 18.92 24.69 7.57
N ASN A 372 18.17 23.96 8.42
CA ASN A 372 16.72 24.12 8.64
C ASN A 372 15.87 24.09 7.35
N ARG A 373 16.39 23.49 6.27
CA ARG A 373 15.73 23.45 4.94
C ARG A 373 14.59 22.45 4.82
N ILE A 374 14.31 21.69 5.89
CA ILE A 374 13.26 20.66 5.91
C ILE A 374 11.87 21.24 6.23
N ASN A 375 11.78 22.47 6.75
CA ASN A 375 10.51 23.09 7.18
C ASN A 375 9.57 23.53 6.03
N LYS A 376 9.78 23.06 4.78
CA LYS A 376 8.92 23.39 3.64
C LYS A 376 8.42 22.21 2.80
N VAL A 377 8.70 20.96 3.19
CA VAL A 377 8.27 19.80 2.38
C VAL A 377 7.32 18.93 3.19
N LYS A 378 6.00 19.09 2.95
CA LYS A 378 5.03 18.02 3.21
C LYS A 378 5.44 16.80 2.39
N ALA A 379 5.29 15.61 2.94
CA ALA A 379 5.54 14.34 2.24
C ALA A 379 5.02 14.44 0.79
N PRO A 380 5.85 14.20 -0.23
CA PRO A 380 5.44 14.42 -1.60
C PRO A 380 4.31 13.45 -1.93
N VAL A 381 3.15 14.03 -2.25
CA VAL A 381 2.15 13.39 -3.10
C VAL A 381 2.83 13.09 -4.43
N ASN A 382 2.67 11.85 -4.87
CA ASN A 382 3.21 11.24 -6.08
C ASN A 382 3.61 12.22 -7.18
N ASN A 383 4.90 12.25 -7.52
CA ASN A 383 5.38 12.52 -8.88
C ASN A 383 6.70 11.78 -9.10
N VAL A 384 6.54 10.57 -9.63
CA VAL A 384 7.61 9.72 -10.13
C VAL A 384 8.07 10.28 -11.46
N SER A 385 9.11 11.11 -11.44
CA SER A 385 9.80 11.51 -12.66
C SER A 385 10.73 10.38 -13.09
N ASN A 386 10.21 9.46 -13.90
CA ASN A 386 11.00 8.89 -14.99
C ASN A 386 11.28 10.04 -15.98
N VAL A 387 12.24 9.90 -16.91
CA VAL A 387 12.26 10.77 -18.09
C VAL A 387 10.87 10.66 -18.70
N GLU A 388 10.02 11.67 -18.50
CA GLU A 388 8.64 11.61 -18.95
C GLU A 388 8.71 11.65 -20.47
N GLU A 389 8.51 10.49 -21.08
CA GLU A 389 8.19 10.41 -22.50
C GLU A 389 6.95 11.29 -22.69
N LYS A 390 7.05 12.30 -23.56
CA LYS A 390 5.98 13.27 -23.80
C LYS A 390 5.38 13.08 -25.18
N GLY A 391 4.11 13.42 -25.32
CA GLY A 391 3.40 13.42 -26.58
C GLY A 391 3.36 12.03 -27.22
N VAL A 392 3.73 11.99 -28.49
CA VAL A 392 3.61 10.78 -29.32
C VAL A 392 4.56 9.65 -28.89
N GLU A 393 5.61 9.95 -28.11
CA GLU A 393 6.54 8.94 -27.60
C GLU A 393 5.90 7.96 -26.62
N LYS A 394 4.78 8.36 -25.98
CA LYS A 394 3.97 7.48 -25.11
C LYS A 394 3.26 6.37 -25.88
N LEU A 395 3.03 6.55 -27.18
CA LEU A 395 2.38 5.57 -28.04
C LEU A 395 3.40 4.49 -28.42
N LYS A 396 3.36 3.33 -27.75
CA LYS A 396 4.29 2.22 -28.01
C LYS A 396 3.79 1.30 -29.12
N GLY A 397 4.70 0.91 -30.02
CA GLY A 397 4.45 -0.03 -31.10
C GLY A 397 5.36 0.22 -32.31
N LYS A 398 5.50 -0.80 -33.16
CA LYS A 398 6.32 -0.85 -34.38
C LYS A 398 5.50 -1.08 -35.66
N SER A 399 4.21 -1.41 -35.54
CA SER A 399 3.34 -1.68 -36.69
C SER A 399 3.11 -0.43 -37.55
N ILE A 400 2.79 -0.65 -38.83
CA ILE A 400 2.39 0.44 -39.74
C ILE A 400 1.11 1.11 -39.23
N ALA A 401 0.20 0.32 -38.65
CA ALA A 401 -1.06 0.79 -38.09
C ALA A 401 -0.86 1.80 -36.94
N ILE A 402 -0.01 1.50 -35.95
CA ILE A 402 0.25 2.47 -34.88
C ILE A 402 1.02 3.69 -35.39
N LYS A 403 1.91 3.51 -36.39
CA LYS A 403 2.62 4.64 -37.01
C LYS A 403 1.63 5.61 -37.67
N ALA A 404 0.62 5.11 -38.38
CA ALA A 404 -0.43 5.95 -38.95
C ALA A 404 -1.19 6.73 -37.86
N VAL A 405 -1.53 6.09 -36.73
CA VAL A 405 -2.15 6.78 -35.58
C VAL A 405 -1.25 7.89 -35.03
N LYS A 406 0.07 7.64 -34.91
CA LYS A 406 1.03 8.67 -34.48
C LYS A 406 1.07 9.86 -35.44
N ASP A 407 1.09 9.59 -36.74
CA ASP A 407 1.10 10.62 -37.78
C ASP A 407 -0.19 11.46 -37.75
N GLU A 408 -1.35 10.82 -37.51
CA GLU A 408 -2.63 11.50 -37.30
C GLU A 408 -2.63 12.38 -36.04
N VAL A 409 -2.06 11.90 -34.92
CA VAL A 409 -1.92 12.71 -33.70
C VAL A 409 -1.11 13.97 -33.97
N LEU A 410 0.05 13.85 -34.60
CA LEU A 410 0.90 15.01 -34.94
C LEU A 410 0.20 15.97 -35.91
N LYS A 411 -0.56 15.42 -36.87
CA LYS A 411 -1.32 16.21 -37.83
C LYS A 411 -2.48 16.95 -37.16
N TYR A 412 -3.17 16.33 -36.21
CA TYR A 412 -4.40 16.86 -35.61
C TYR A 412 -4.16 17.73 -34.38
N ALA A 413 -3.05 17.55 -33.67
CA ALA A 413 -2.72 18.28 -32.45
C ALA A 413 -2.67 19.82 -32.63
N PRO A 414 -2.16 20.41 -33.74
CA PRO A 414 -2.11 21.85 -33.91
C PRO A 414 -3.46 22.55 -34.13
N PHE A 415 -4.51 21.82 -34.50
CA PHE A 415 -5.83 22.39 -34.79
C PHE A 415 -6.68 22.51 -33.54
N ASP A 416 -7.37 23.64 -33.39
CA ASP A 416 -8.27 23.89 -32.25
C ASP A 416 -9.72 23.44 -32.55
N ILE A 417 -9.85 22.23 -33.10
CA ILE A 417 -11.14 21.61 -33.41
C ILE A 417 -11.27 20.26 -32.70
N PRO A 418 -12.50 19.76 -32.51
CA PRO A 418 -12.74 18.47 -31.86
C PRO A 418 -12.06 17.31 -32.59
N VAL A 419 -11.48 16.39 -31.81
CA VAL A 419 -10.94 15.12 -32.31
C VAL A 419 -11.73 13.97 -31.70
N LEU A 420 -12.22 13.07 -32.53
CA LEU A 420 -12.91 11.85 -32.15
C LEU A 420 -11.97 10.64 -32.29
N ILE A 421 -11.78 9.91 -31.21
CA ILE A 421 -10.95 8.70 -31.16
C ILE A 421 -11.89 7.48 -31.13
N LEU A 422 -11.85 6.69 -32.18
CA LEU A 422 -12.63 5.46 -32.31
C LEU A 422 -11.76 4.24 -32.04
N GLY A 423 -12.28 3.29 -31.28
CA GLY A 423 -11.59 2.02 -31.06
C GLY A 423 -12.15 1.24 -29.89
N GLU A 424 -11.85 -0.05 -29.85
CA GLU A 424 -12.32 -0.96 -28.81
C GLU A 424 -11.87 -0.55 -27.39
N THR A 425 -12.49 -1.16 -26.39
CA THR A 425 -12.06 -0.99 -25.00
C THR A 425 -10.63 -1.50 -24.82
N GLY A 426 -9.78 -0.70 -24.17
CA GLY A 426 -8.41 -1.11 -23.83
C GLY A 426 -7.34 -0.91 -24.92
N VAL A 427 -7.64 -0.25 -26.04
CA VAL A 427 -6.64 0.06 -27.10
C VAL A 427 -5.72 1.26 -26.80
N GLY A 428 -5.99 2.02 -25.73
CA GLY A 428 -5.19 3.19 -25.32
C GLY A 428 -5.70 4.56 -25.80
N LYS A 429 -7.03 4.75 -25.90
CA LYS A 429 -7.65 6.01 -26.35
C LYS A 429 -7.30 7.21 -25.46
N ASP A 430 -7.15 6.97 -24.16
CA ASP A 430 -6.69 7.94 -23.14
C ASP A 430 -5.25 8.41 -23.38
N VAL A 431 -4.34 7.49 -23.73
CA VAL A 431 -2.95 7.81 -24.07
C VAL A 431 -2.89 8.66 -25.35
N ILE A 432 -3.72 8.33 -26.34
CA ILE A 432 -3.83 9.10 -27.59
C ILE A 432 -4.37 10.51 -27.31
N ALA A 433 -5.41 10.65 -26.49
CA ALA A 433 -5.97 11.95 -26.12
C ALA A 433 -4.94 12.85 -25.41
N ASN A 434 -4.17 12.29 -24.48
CA ASN A 434 -3.06 12.99 -23.84
C ASN A 434 -1.98 13.41 -24.85
N ALA A 435 -1.60 12.52 -25.77
CA ALA A 435 -0.61 12.82 -26.80
C ALA A 435 -1.08 13.98 -27.70
N ILE A 436 -2.36 14.01 -28.10
CA ILE A 436 -2.92 15.14 -28.86
C ILE A 436 -2.81 16.46 -28.09
N HIS A 437 -3.07 16.45 -26.79
CA HIS A 437 -2.95 17.65 -25.95
C HIS A 437 -1.49 18.10 -25.81
N GLU A 438 -0.57 17.19 -25.50
CA GLU A 438 0.85 17.48 -25.30
C GLU A 438 1.55 17.97 -26.57
N GLU A 439 1.07 17.55 -27.75
CA GLU A 439 1.55 18.03 -29.06
C GLU A 439 0.82 19.29 -29.55
N SER A 440 -0.17 19.78 -28.80
CA SER A 440 -0.96 20.95 -29.19
C SER A 440 -0.34 22.26 -28.73
N LYS A 441 -0.90 23.37 -29.22
CA LYS A 441 -0.60 24.72 -28.70
C LYS A 441 -1.05 24.93 -27.25
N ARG A 442 -1.90 24.05 -26.73
CA ARG A 442 -2.48 24.09 -25.37
C ARG A 442 -1.75 23.13 -24.40
N LYS A 443 -0.57 22.62 -24.75
CA LYS A 443 0.19 21.63 -23.94
C LYS A 443 0.56 22.08 -22.53
N ASP A 444 0.61 23.39 -22.28
CA ASP A 444 0.93 23.99 -20.99
C ASP A 444 -0.34 24.39 -20.20
N GLU A 445 -1.52 24.14 -20.78
CA GLU A 445 -2.83 24.41 -20.20
C GLU A 445 -3.43 23.14 -19.58
N PRO A 446 -4.50 23.23 -18.76
CA PRO A 446 -5.09 22.05 -18.12
C PRO A 446 -5.57 20.97 -19.11
N PHE A 447 -5.34 19.69 -18.78
CA PHE A 447 -5.98 18.56 -19.44
C PHE A 447 -6.89 17.86 -18.43
N ILE A 448 -8.21 17.92 -18.63
CA ILE A 448 -9.19 17.32 -17.73
C ILE A 448 -9.88 16.15 -18.46
N ALA A 449 -9.74 14.94 -17.91
CA ALA A 449 -10.33 13.73 -18.46
C ALA A 449 -11.52 13.26 -17.61
N ILE A 450 -12.61 12.89 -18.26
CA ILE A 450 -13.80 12.32 -17.64
C ILE A 450 -14.31 11.13 -18.44
N ASN A 451 -14.65 10.06 -17.73
CA ASN A 451 -15.32 8.91 -18.32
C ASN A 451 -16.83 9.03 -18.09
N CYS A 452 -17.59 9.09 -19.18
CA CYS A 452 -19.01 9.41 -19.15
C CYS A 452 -19.89 8.23 -18.71
N SER A 453 -19.40 6.98 -18.77
CA SER A 453 -20.15 5.80 -18.34
C SER A 453 -19.89 5.40 -16.88
N ALA A 454 -18.85 5.96 -16.25
CA ALA A 454 -18.47 5.63 -14.88
C ALA A 454 -19.23 6.42 -13.78
N ILE A 455 -20.03 7.43 -14.15
CA ILE A 455 -20.68 8.37 -13.21
C ILE A 455 -22.19 8.38 -13.50
N ALA A 456 -23.01 8.39 -12.44
CA ALA A 456 -24.46 8.54 -12.57
C ALA A 456 -24.83 9.86 -13.27
N GLU A 457 -25.84 9.85 -14.13
CA GLU A 457 -26.16 10.97 -15.04
C GLU A 457 -26.30 12.33 -14.34
N SER A 458 -27.00 12.39 -13.20
CA SER A 458 -27.21 13.63 -12.44
C SER A 458 -25.92 14.20 -11.86
N LEU A 459 -24.99 13.33 -11.46
CA LEU A 459 -23.65 13.70 -11.01
C LEU A 459 -22.78 14.11 -12.20
N LEU A 460 -22.83 13.38 -13.31
CA LEU A 460 -22.09 13.71 -14.53
C LEU A 460 -22.46 15.10 -15.05
N GLN A 461 -23.76 15.44 -15.03
CA GLN A 461 -24.22 16.78 -15.41
C GLN A 461 -23.67 17.88 -14.48
N SER A 462 -23.66 17.61 -13.17
CA SER A 462 -23.15 18.56 -12.17
C SER A 462 -21.62 18.72 -12.25
N GLU A 463 -20.89 17.66 -12.57
CA GLU A 463 -19.43 17.67 -12.78
C GLU A 463 -19.06 18.41 -14.08
N LEU A 464 -19.74 18.11 -15.19
CA LEU A 464 -19.44 18.74 -16.48
C LEU A 464 -19.71 20.25 -16.47
N PHE A 465 -20.87 20.65 -15.92
CA PHE A 465 -21.39 22.02 -16.07
C PHE A 465 -21.41 22.83 -14.77
N GLY A 466 -21.14 22.21 -13.62
CA GLY A 466 -21.26 22.89 -12.34
C GLY A 466 -22.71 23.22 -11.98
N TYR A 467 -22.88 23.80 -10.81
CA TYR A 467 -24.19 24.18 -10.29
C TYR A 467 -24.10 25.44 -9.41
N GLU A 468 -25.18 26.20 -9.35
CA GLU A 468 -25.30 27.32 -8.42
C GLU A 468 -25.79 26.86 -7.04
N ALA A 469 -25.49 27.64 -6.00
CA ALA A 469 -26.07 27.41 -4.68
C ALA A 469 -27.61 27.39 -4.76
N GLY A 470 -28.22 26.33 -4.22
CA GLY A 470 -29.67 26.11 -4.29
C GLY A 470 -30.19 25.41 -5.54
N ALA A 471 -29.32 24.92 -6.43
CA ALA A 471 -29.73 24.20 -7.65
C ALA A 471 -30.48 22.88 -7.37
N TYR A 472 -30.17 22.19 -6.28
CA TYR A 472 -30.85 20.98 -5.80
C TYR A 472 -30.61 20.78 -4.29
N THR A 473 -31.33 19.84 -3.66
CA THR A 473 -31.13 19.47 -2.25
C THR A 473 -29.71 18.96 -2.01
N GLY A 474 -28.90 19.75 -1.29
CA GLY A 474 -27.47 19.49 -1.04
C GLY A 474 -26.51 20.48 -1.72
N ALA A 475 -26.98 21.32 -2.65
CA ALA A 475 -26.20 22.35 -3.32
C ALA A 475 -25.99 23.59 -2.42
N ILE A 476 -25.22 23.44 -1.34
CA ILE A 476 -25.01 24.50 -0.33
C ILE A 476 -24.09 25.62 -0.85
N LYS A 477 -23.19 25.31 -1.80
CA LYS A 477 -22.23 26.24 -2.40
C LYS A 477 -22.24 26.09 -3.92
N THR A 478 -21.91 27.17 -4.64
CA THR A 478 -21.70 27.11 -6.10
C THR A 478 -20.47 26.24 -6.41
N HIS A 479 -20.59 25.38 -7.41
CA HIS A 479 -19.54 24.50 -7.93
C HIS A 479 -19.23 24.84 -9.39
N LYS A 480 -17.96 24.87 -9.76
CA LYS A 480 -17.53 25.09 -11.15
C LYS A 480 -17.51 23.76 -11.90
N GLY A 481 -17.98 23.77 -13.14
CA GLY A 481 -17.95 22.56 -13.98
C GLY A 481 -16.61 22.39 -14.67
N ILE A 482 -16.32 21.17 -15.12
CA ILE A 482 -15.11 20.80 -15.86
C ILE A 482 -14.86 21.72 -17.06
N PHE A 483 -15.90 22.12 -17.80
CA PHE A 483 -15.75 23.04 -18.94
C PHE A 483 -15.28 24.45 -18.54
N GLU A 484 -15.59 24.88 -17.31
CA GLU A 484 -15.09 26.14 -16.75
C GLU A 484 -13.69 25.98 -16.17
N GLU A 485 -13.45 24.89 -15.43
CA GLU A 485 -12.16 24.58 -14.82
C GLU A 485 -11.05 24.34 -15.85
N ALA A 486 -11.41 23.75 -17.00
CA ALA A 486 -10.47 23.54 -18.09
C ALA A 486 -9.96 24.87 -18.68
N GLY A 487 -10.72 25.96 -18.59
CA GLY A 487 -10.30 27.27 -19.11
C GLY A 487 -9.87 27.20 -20.58
N GLN A 488 -8.59 27.52 -20.85
CA GLN A 488 -7.96 27.41 -22.17
C GLN A 488 -7.26 26.07 -22.42
N GLY A 489 -7.58 25.06 -21.62
CA GLY A 489 -7.07 23.71 -21.72
C GLY A 489 -7.84 22.82 -22.69
N THR A 490 -7.81 21.53 -22.40
CA THR A 490 -8.47 20.47 -23.16
C THR A 490 -9.32 19.61 -22.23
N VAL A 491 -10.56 19.31 -22.63
CA VAL A 491 -11.44 18.34 -21.99
C VAL A 491 -11.47 17.06 -22.82
N PHE A 492 -11.16 15.93 -22.19
CA PHE A 492 -11.27 14.59 -22.77
C PHE A 492 -12.52 13.88 -22.25
N LEU A 493 -13.43 13.53 -23.17
CA LEU A 493 -14.68 12.85 -22.91
C LEU A 493 -14.58 11.39 -23.38
N ASP A 494 -14.36 10.46 -22.45
CA ASP A 494 -14.31 9.02 -22.75
C ASP A 494 -15.70 8.38 -22.68
N GLU A 495 -15.91 7.38 -23.53
CA GLU A 495 -17.21 6.70 -23.76
C GLU A 495 -18.37 7.67 -24.06
N ILE A 496 -18.15 8.61 -24.98
CA ILE A 496 -19.16 9.59 -25.40
C ILE A 496 -20.38 8.94 -26.08
N GLY A 497 -20.27 7.70 -26.54
CA GLY A 497 -21.39 6.98 -27.17
C GLY A 497 -22.55 6.66 -26.20
N ASP A 498 -22.30 6.71 -24.89
CA ASP A 498 -23.24 6.26 -23.87
C ASP A 498 -23.88 7.41 -23.06
N ILE A 499 -23.72 8.67 -23.50
CA ILE A 499 -24.33 9.82 -22.81
C ILE A 499 -25.82 9.97 -23.16
N SER A 500 -26.60 10.48 -22.20
CA SER A 500 -28.03 10.74 -22.38
C SER A 500 -28.32 11.84 -23.41
N SER A 501 -29.52 11.81 -23.99
CA SER A 501 -29.96 12.81 -24.98
C SER A 501 -29.94 14.26 -24.43
N GLY A 502 -30.17 14.43 -23.13
CA GLY A 502 -30.06 15.72 -22.44
C GLY A 502 -28.62 16.24 -22.45
N LEU A 503 -27.66 15.40 -22.09
CA LEU A 503 -26.22 15.74 -22.15
C LEU A 503 -25.76 16.01 -23.59
N GLN A 504 -26.27 15.24 -24.57
CA GLN A 504 -25.96 15.44 -25.99
C GLN A 504 -26.36 16.85 -26.45
N ALA A 505 -27.53 17.35 -26.03
CA ALA A 505 -27.99 18.69 -26.39
C ALA A 505 -27.09 19.80 -25.80
N VAL A 506 -26.61 19.64 -24.57
CA VAL A 506 -25.71 20.60 -23.93
C VAL A 506 -24.33 20.57 -24.58
N LEU A 507 -23.79 19.38 -24.85
CA LEU A 507 -22.49 19.23 -25.52
C LEU A 507 -22.51 19.81 -26.94
N LEU A 508 -23.60 19.60 -27.69
CA LEU A 508 -23.80 20.24 -28.97
C LEU A 508 -23.72 21.77 -28.83
N ARG A 509 -24.41 22.36 -27.86
CA ARG A 509 -24.38 23.80 -27.61
C ARG A 509 -22.97 24.31 -27.31
N ILE A 510 -22.17 23.57 -26.56
CA ILE A 510 -20.76 23.90 -26.29
C ILE A 510 -19.96 23.88 -27.60
N LEU A 511 -20.10 22.84 -28.42
CA LEU A 511 -19.39 22.69 -29.69
C LEU A 511 -19.80 23.73 -30.75
N GLU A 512 -20.99 24.32 -30.64
CA GLU A 512 -21.52 25.31 -31.58
C GLU A 512 -21.30 26.75 -31.14
N SER A 513 -21.63 27.07 -29.89
CA SER A 513 -21.65 28.43 -29.36
C SER A 513 -20.49 28.74 -28.41
N GLY A 514 -19.75 27.73 -27.93
CA GLY A 514 -18.71 27.92 -26.93
C GLY A 514 -19.26 28.37 -25.57
N GLU A 515 -20.53 28.07 -25.27
CA GLU A 515 -21.17 28.43 -24.01
C GLU A 515 -22.04 27.28 -23.47
N PHE A 516 -22.18 27.24 -22.14
CA PHE A 516 -23.09 26.33 -21.44
C PHE A 516 -23.78 27.05 -20.27
N ARG A 517 -24.75 26.39 -19.63
CA ARG A 517 -25.42 26.91 -18.43
C ARG A 517 -25.21 25.95 -17.27
N PRO A 518 -24.67 26.39 -16.12
CA PRO A 518 -24.65 25.59 -14.91
C PRO A 518 -26.05 25.18 -14.46
N VAL A 519 -26.16 24.07 -13.74
CA VAL A 519 -27.43 23.61 -13.17
C VAL A 519 -27.97 24.67 -12.20
N GLY A 520 -29.23 25.06 -12.37
CA GLY A 520 -29.86 26.11 -11.57
C GLY A 520 -29.49 27.55 -11.97
N SER A 521 -28.66 27.76 -13.01
CA SER A 521 -28.31 29.10 -13.49
C SER A 521 -29.07 29.50 -14.76
N ALA A 522 -29.56 30.74 -14.81
CA ALA A 522 -30.10 31.35 -16.03
C ALA A 522 -29.01 31.98 -16.92
N LYS A 523 -27.81 32.22 -16.38
CA LYS A 523 -26.72 32.92 -17.07
C LYS A 523 -25.81 31.92 -17.79
N PRO A 524 -25.56 32.07 -19.11
CA PRO A 524 -24.56 31.27 -19.79
C PRO A 524 -23.16 31.61 -19.30
N ARG A 525 -22.25 30.63 -19.36
CA ARG A 525 -20.82 30.75 -19.10
C ARG A 525 -20.03 30.27 -20.32
N PRO A 526 -18.91 30.91 -20.67
CA PRO A 526 -18.10 30.49 -21.80
C PRO A 526 -17.34 29.19 -21.49
N ALA A 527 -17.18 28.35 -22.51
CA ALA A 527 -16.32 27.17 -22.56
C ALA A 527 -15.26 27.39 -23.64
N HIS A 528 -14.05 27.79 -23.23
CA HIS A 528 -12.95 28.09 -24.14
C HIS A 528 -12.01 26.90 -24.41
N CYS A 529 -12.26 25.77 -23.77
CA CYS A 529 -11.42 24.58 -23.84
C CYS A 529 -11.62 23.80 -25.15
N ARG A 530 -10.57 23.12 -25.60
CA ARG A 530 -10.64 22.16 -26.70
C ARG A 530 -11.31 20.87 -26.23
N ILE A 531 -12.11 20.23 -27.09
CA ILE A 531 -12.74 18.93 -26.77
C ILE A 531 -12.05 17.80 -27.54
N ILE A 532 -11.71 16.72 -26.84
CA ILE A 532 -11.35 15.42 -27.43
C ILE A 532 -12.38 14.41 -26.94
N ALA A 533 -12.93 13.60 -27.83
CA ALA A 533 -13.93 12.59 -27.46
C ALA A 533 -13.46 11.20 -27.87
N ALA A 534 -13.87 10.17 -27.12
CA ALA A 534 -13.59 8.77 -27.43
C ALA A 534 -14.82 7.90 -27.24
N THR A 535 -14.94 6.84 -28.05
CA THR A 535 -16.01 5.84 -27.91
C THR A 535 -15.60 4.51 -28.54
N ASN A 536 -16.10 3.41 -27.99
CA ASN A 536 -16.07 2.10 -28.63
C ASN A 536 -17.32 1.81 -29.48
N ALA A 537 -18.41 2.55 -29.27
CA ALA A 537 -19.68 2.35 -29.96
C ALA A 537 -19.68 2.98 -31.36
N SER A 538 -20.38 2.34 -32.30
CA SER A 538 -20.67 2.90 -33.62
C SER A 538 -21.69 4.04 -33.47
N LEU A 539 -21.22 5.29 -33.59
CA LEU A 539 -22.12 6.45 -33.49
C LEU A 539 -23.15 6.48 -34.62
N GLU A 540 -22.82 5.96 -35.81
CA GLU A 540 -23.78 5.78 -36.90
C GLU A 540 -24.94 4.88 -36.50
N ALA A 541 -24.63 3.69 -35.94
CA ALA A 541 -25.66 2.76 -35.51
C ALA A 541 -26.52 3.37 -34.38
N ARG A 542 -25.90 4.08 -33.44
CA ARG A 542 -26.62 4.79 -32.37
C ARG A 542 -27.54 5.91 -32.90
N VAL A 543 -27.16 6.55 -34.00
CA VAL A 543 -28.01 7.54 -34.70
C VAL A 543 -29.20 6.85 -35.36
N ASP A 544 -28.97 5.72 -36.03
CA ASP A 544 -30.04 4.94 -36.68
C ASP A 544 -31.02 4.35 -35.65
N GLU A 545 -30.54 4.00 -34.46
CA GLU A 545 -31.33 3.57 -33.30
C GLU A 545 -32.06 4.73 -32.59
N GLY A 546 -31.79 5.98 -32.96
CA GLY A 546 -32.36 7.17 -32.31
C GLY A 546 -31.83 7.47 -30.90
N THR A 547 -30.76 6.79 -30.48
CA THR A 547 -30.14 6.95 -29.14
C THR A 547 -29.03 8.00 -29.14
N PHE A 548 -28.53 8.40 -30.31
CA PHE A 548 -27.55 9.47 -30.46
C PHE A 548 -27.97 10.51 -31.50
N ARG A 549 -27.71 11.79 -31.23
CA ARG A 549 -28.10 12.86 -32.15
C ARG A 549 -27.16 12.95 -33.36
N LYS A 550 -27.76 12.96 -34.55
CA LYS A 550 -27.05 13.08 -35.83
C LYS A 550 -26.21 14.35 -35.95
N ASP A 551 -26.72 15.49 -35.46
CA ASP A 551 -26.03 16.79 -35.49
C ASP A 551 -24.75 16.80 -34.63
N LEU A 552 -24.82 16.28 -33.40
CA LEU A 552 -23.68 16.12 -32.51
C LEU A 552 -22.63 15.18 -33.11
N MET A 553 -23.05 14.06 -33.71
CA MET A 553 -22.15 13.13 -34.38
C MET A 553 -21.33 13.85 -35.47
N TYR A 554 -21.96 14.64 -36.33
CA TYR A 554 -21.26 15.39 -37.37
C TYR A 554 -20.29 16.44 -36.81
N ARG A 555 -20.61 17.08 -35.67
CA ARG A 555 -19.72 18.04 -35.01
C ARG A 555 -18.48 17.35 -34.41
N LEU A 556 -18.63 16.16 -33.86
CA LEU A 556 -17.54 15.36 -33.29
C LEU A 556 -16.65 14.74 -34.38
N LYS A 557 -17.22 14.30 -35.52
CA LYS A 557 -16.51 13.61 -36.60
C LYS A 557 -15.64 14.48 -37.52
N ARG A 558 -15.25 15.68 -37.08
CA ARG A 558 -14.43 16.60 -37.88
C ARG A 558 -13.01 16.07 -38.12
N LEU A 559 -12.37 15.59 -37.06
CA LEU A 559 -11.11 14.88 -37.13
C LEU A 559 -11.31 13.54 -36.43
N VAL A 560 -11.04 12.44 -37.13
CA VAL A 560 -11.25 11.08 -36.61
C VAL A 560 -9.92 10.34 -36.61
N ILE A 561 -9.61 9.70 -35.48
CA ILE A 561 -8.49 8.76 -35.34
C ILE A 561 -9.09 7.38 -35.08
N ASN A 562 -8.86 6.45 -36.00
CA ASN A 562 -9.28 5.06 -35.84
C ASN A 562 -8.14 4.24 -35.26
N VAL A 563 -8.37 3.65 -34.08
CA VAL A 563 -7.36 2.86 -33.37
C VAL A 563 -7.67 1.38 -33.59
N PRO A 564 -6.88 0.66 -34.41
CA PRO A 564 -7.15 -0.75 -34.68
C PRO A 564 -6.97 -1.60 -33.41
N PRO A 565 -7.76 -2.66 -33.23
CA PRO A 565 -7.58 -3.58 -32.11
C PRO A 565 -6.22 -4.27 -32.19
N LEU A 566 -5.75 -4.80 -31.05
CA LEU A 566 -4.42 -5.38 -30.90
C LEU A 566 -4.20 -6.60 -31.81
N ARG A 567 -5.26 -7.38 -32.07
CA ARG A 567 -5.25 -8.53 -32.99
C ARG A 567 -4.93 -8.18 -34.45
N GLU A 568 -5.18 -6.94 -34.88
CA GLU A 568 -4.87 -6.46 -36.24
C GLU A 568 -3.42 -5.96 -36.36
N ARG A 569 -2.66 -5.97 -35.26
CA ARG A 569 -1.27 -5.47 -35.19
C ARG A 569 -0.36 -6.47 -34.46
N PRO A 570 -0.20 -7.70 -34.96
CA PRO A 570 0.52 -8.78 -34.25
C PRO A 570 2.00 -8.45 -33.92
N VAL A 571 2.66 -7.65 -34.76
CA VAL A 571 4.03 -7.17 -34.48
C VAL A 571 4.09 -6.32 -33.21
N ASP A 572 3.03 -5.58 -32.90
CA ASP A 572 2.95 -4.78 -31.67
C ASP A 572 2.71 -5.66 -30.45
N ILE A 573 2.07 -6.83 -30.57
CA ILE A 573 1.83 -7.74 -29.44
C ILE A 573 3.17 -8.14 -28.82
N THR A 574 4.09 -8.66 -29.63
CA THR A 574 5.41 -9.09 -29.14
C THR A 574 6.21 -7.91 -28.61
N TYR A 575 6.24 -6.79 -29.34
CA TYR A 575 6.97 -5.60 -28.91
C TYR A 575 6.44 -5.03 -27.59
N LEU A 576 5.12 -4.92 -27.44
CA LEU A 576 4.48 -4.43 -26.22
C LEU A 576 4.67 -5.41 -25.07
N ALA A 577 4.59 -6.72 -25.33
CA ALA A 577 4.89 -7.73 -24.32
C ALA A 577 6.33 -7.62 -23.84
N GLU A 578 7.31 -7.51 -24.74
CA GLU A 578 8.71 -7.29 -24.37
C GLU A 578 8.88 -5.96 -23.62
N TYR A 579 8.22 -4.90 -24.08
CA TYR A 579 8.24 -3.60 -23.41
C TYR A 579 7.70 -3.70 -22.00
N TYR A 580 6.53 -4.30 -21.78
CA TYR A 580 5.92 -4.45 -20.45
C TYR A 580 6.70 -5.44 -19.57
N ALA A 581 7.30 -6.48 -20.14
CA ALA A 581 8.18 -7.39 -19.41
C ALA A 581 9.45 -6.68 -18.92
N ASN A 582 10.00 -5.76 -19.72
CA ASN A 582 11.21 -5.01 -19.40
C ASN A 582 10.96 -3.66 -18.70
N LEU A 583 9.71 -3.20 -18.66
CA LEU A 583 9.36 -1.89 -18.12
C LEU A 583 9.83 -1.77 -16.66
N ASN A 584 10.73 -0.82 -16.36
CA ASN A 584 11.26 -0.59 -15.01
C ASN A 584 12.04 -1.80 -14.42
N ARG A 585 12.61 -2.68 -15.25
CA ARG A 585 13.60 -3.72 -14.84
C ARG A 585 14.98 -3.05 -14.68
N VAL A 586 15.70 -3.34 -13.59
CA VAL A 586 17.03 -2.74 -13.28
C VAL A 586 18.18 -3.66 -13.74
N SER A 587 17.90 -4.93 -14.01
CA SER A 587 18.85 -5.87 -14.63
C SER A 587 19.28 -5.38 -16.02
N SER A 588 20.58 -5.46 -16.33
CA SER A 588 21.12 -5.16 -17.67
C SER A 588 20.57 -6.08 -18.74
N ASP A 589 20.21 -7.30 -18.36
CA ASP A 589 19.78 -8.32 -19.29
C ASP A 589 18.26 -8.23 -19.51
N PRO A 590 17.82 -8.01 -20.77
CA PRO A 590 16.41 -7.94 -21.10
C PRO A 590 15.77 -9.31 -20.95
N VAL A 591 14.49 -9.31 -20.54
CA VAL A 591 13.66 -10.51 -20.61
C VAL A 591 13.59 -10.96 -22.06
N THR A 592 13.96 -12.21 -22.30
CA THR A 592 13.74 -12.89 -23.57
C THR A 592 12.51 -13.77 -23.49
N PHE A 593 11.87 -13.97 -24.62
CA PHE A 593 10.75 -14.88 -24.76
C PHE A 593 11.15 -16.02 -25.68
N SER A 594 10.76 -17.25 -25.33
CA SER A 594 10.88 -18.39 -26.24
C SER A 594 10.02 -18.18 -27.49
N ASP A 595 10.37 -18.84 -28.59
CA ASP A 595 9.64 -18.68 -29.85
C ASP A 595 8.20 -19.21 -29.73
N GLU A 596 7.99 -20.28 -28.96
CA GLU A 596 6.66 -20.84 -28.66
C GLU A 596 5.81 -19.84 -27.88
N PHE A 597 6.42 -19.14 -26.92
CA PHE A 597 5.74 -18.10 -26.14
C PHE A 597 5.32 -16.92 -27.03
N LYS A 598 6.22 -16.47 -27.92
CA LYS A 598 5.90 -15.39 -28.88
C LYS A 598 4.77 -15.79 -29.82
N GLN A 599 4.79 -17.01 -30.33
CA GLN A 599 3.72 -17.54 -31.19
C GLN A 599 2.38 -17.62 -30.45
N ALA A 600 2.38 -18.11 -29.21
CA ALA A 600 1.17 -18.18 -28.39
C ALA A 600 0.59 -16.78 -28.11
N LEU A 601 1.43 -15.79 -27.79
CA LEU A 601 0.99 -14.40 -27.62
C LEU A 601 0.35 -13.83 -28.90
N GLN A 602 0.92 -14.11 -30.07
CA GLN A 602 0.40 -13.63 -31.36
C GLN A 602 -0.88 -14.33 -31.80
N ALA A 603 -1.08 -15.59 -31.42
CA ALA A 603 -2.26 -16.37 -31.74
C ALA A 603 -3.50 -15.99 -30.89
N HIS A 604 -3.28 -15.40 -29.71
CA HIS A 604 -4.35 -14.97 -28.83
C HIS A 604 -5.12 -13.76 -29.40
N THR A 605 -6.45 -13.72 -29.17
CA THR A 605 -7.33 -12.69 -29.77
C THR A 605 -7.32 -11.35 -29.04
N TRP A 606 -6.87 -11.32 -27.79
CA TRP A 606 -6.77 -10.13 -26.93
C TRP A 606 -8.05 -9.27 -26.88
N PRO A 607 -9.19 -9.81 -26.40
CA PRO A 607 -10.45 -9.06 -26.31
C PRO A 607 -10.35 -7.77 -25.47
N GLY A 608 -9.46 -7.70 -24.48
CA GLY A 608 -9.17 -6.50 -23.70
C GLY A 608 -7.99 -5.68 -24.22
N ASN A 609 -7.50 -5.99 -25.42
CA ASN A 609 -6.46 -5.28 -26.16
C ASN A 609 -5.18 -5.04 -25.31
N VAL A 610 -4.60 -3.84 -25.36
CA VAL A 610 -3.35 -3.49 -24.67
C VAL A 610 -3.50 -3.57 -23.15
N ARG A 611 -4.71 -3.31 -22.62
CA ARG A 611 -4.99 -3.41 -21.18
C ARG A 611 -4.85 -4.84 -20.67
N GLU A 612 -5.42 -5.80 -21.40
CA GLU A 612 -5.29 -7.23 -21.09
C GLU A 612 -3.84 -7.70 -21.23
N LEU A 613 -3.19 -7.41 -22.37
CA LEU A 613 -1.79 -7.78 -22.61
C LEU A 613 -0.88 -7.25 -21.50
N LYS A 614 -1.03 -5.98 -21.11
CA LYS A 614 -0.27 -5.38 -20.02
C LYS A 614 -0.49 -6.13 -18.71
N ASN A 615 -1.74 -6.41 -18.35
CA ASN A 615 -2.06 -7.09 -17.10
C ASN A 615 -1.46 -8.49 -17.04
N GLU A 616 -1.57 -9.27 -18.12
CA GLU A 616 -1.04 -10.63 -18.17
C GLU A 616 0.49 -10.65 -18.15
N ILE A 617 1.15 -9.83 -18.98
CA ILE A 617 2.62 -9.77 -18.98
C ILE A 617 3.16 -9.23 -17.65
N GLU A 618 2.47 -8.27 -17.03
CA GLU A 618 2.84 -7.80 -15.69
C GLU A 618 2.69 -8.88 -14.64
N LYS A 619 1.64 -9.72 -14.71
CA LYS A 619 1.43 -10.87 -13.83
C LYS A 619 2.53 -11.90 -14.00
N ILE A 620 2.86 -12.29 -15.24
CA ILE A 620 3.98 -13.21 -15.54
C ILE A 620 5.28 -12.67 -14.93
N ARG A 621 5.56 -11.39 -15.16
CA ARG A 621 6.75 -10.72 -14.62
C ARG A 621 6.79 -10.69 -13.10
N LEU A 622 5.65 -10.47 -12.45
CA LEU A 622 5.56 -10.47 -10.98
C LEU A 622 5.81 -11.85 -10.38
N LEU A 623 5.31 -12.89 -11.05
CA LEU A 623 5.44 -14.27 -10.61
C LEU A 623 6.83 -14.85 -10.90
N ASN A 624 7.54 -14.35 -11.92
CA ASN A 624 8.81 -14.89 -12.43
C ASN A 624 9.95 -13.85 -12.50
N SER A 625 10.02 -12.95 -11.52
CA SER A 625 10.98 -11.82 -11.51
C SER A 625 12.47 -12.24 -11.51
N ASP A 626 12.76 -13.46 -11.10
CA ASP A 626 14.07 -14.12 -11.05
C ASP A 626 14.51 -14.70 -12.40
N LYS A 627 13.57 -14.90 -13.33
CA LYS A 627 13.86 -15.53 -14.63
C LYS A 627 14.18 -14.49 -15.70
N PRO A 628 15.27 -14.66 -16.46
CA PRO A 628 15.57 -13.82 -17.61
C PRO A 628 14.85 -14.27 -18.89
N ASN A 629 14.24 -15.46 -18.91
CA ASN A 629 13.56 -16.02 -20.08
C ASN A 629 12.15 -16.53 -19.70
N TYR A 630 11.13 -16.13 -20.45
CA TYR A 630 9.76 -16.63 -20.30
C TYR A 630 9.40 -17.63 -21.40
N THR A 631 8.79 -18.74 -20.97
CA THR A 631 8.30 -19.87 -21.77
C THR A 631 6.79 -20.03 -21.60
N ILE A 632 6.17 -20.90 -22.42
CA ILE A 632 4.72 -21.15 -22.41
C ILE A 632 4.19 -21.67 -21.05
N GLU A 633 5.04 -22.30 -20.24
CA GLU A 633 4.71 -22.78 -18.89
C GLU A 633 4.34 -21.65 -17.93
N GLN A 634 4.72 -20.40 -18.21
CA GLN A 634 4.40 -19.27 -17.34
C GLN A 634 3.14 -18.51 -17.79
N ALA A 635 2.49 -18.93 -18.88
CA ALA A 635 1.26 -18.33 -19.37
C ALA A 635 0.10 -19.33 -19.36
N ASP A 636 -0.36 -19.67 -18.15
CA ASP A 636 -1.53 -20.55 -17.93
C ASP A 636 -2.77 -20.08 -18.71
N PHE A 637 -2.95 -18.76 -18.88
CA PHE A 637 -4.08 -18.17 -19.63
C PHE A 637 -4.02 -18.42 -21.14
N LEU A 638 -2.87 -18.84 -21.69
CA LEU A 638 -2.73 -19.23 -23.10
C LEU A 638 -3.00 -20.73 -23.31
N GLN A 639 -3.17 -21.52 -22.24
CA GLN A 639 -3.38 -22.97 -22.32
C GLN A 639 -4.88 -23.36 -22.30
N GLU A 640 -5.77 -22.46 -21.91
CA GLU A 640 -7.22 -22.70 -21.90
C GLU A 640 -7.86 -22.39 -23.26
N LYS A 641 -7.69 -23.29 -24.25
CA LYS A 641 -8.64 -23.44 -25.39
C LYS A 641 -8.49 -24.69 -26.27
N THR A 642 -7.76 -25.71 -25.83
CA THR A 642 -7.56 -26.97 -26.60
C THR A 642 -8.16 -28.22 -25.96
N THR A 643 -8.99 -28.08 -24.93
CA THR A 643 -9.59 -29.22 -24.18
C THR A 643 -11.11 -29.25 -24.21
N ASP A 644 -11.71 -28.94 -25.36
CA ASP A 644 -13.06 -29.39 -25.71
C ASP A 644 -12.93 -30.27 -26.96
N LEU A 645 -12.59 -31.55 -26.76
CA LEU A 645 -12.81 -32.72 -27.63
C LEU A 645 -11.88 -33.86 -27.19
N GLU A 646 -12.19 -34.50 -26.06
CA GLU A 646 -12.13 -35.96 -25.90
C GLU A 646 -12.65 -36.34 -24.49
N LYS A 647 -13.67 -37.19 -24.50
CA LYS A 647 -14.49 -37.62 -23.36
C LYS A 647 -14.15 -39.06 -22.95
N ASP A 648 -14.48 -39.37 -21.70
CA ASP A 648 -14.89 -40.68 -21.14
C ASP A 648 -13.81 -41.79 -21.11
N SER A 649 -13.34 -42.35 -19.99
CA SER A 649 -14.04 -43.02 -18.85
C SER A 649 -12.97 -43.53 -17.82
N PRO A 650 -13.30 -44.36 -16.79
CA PRO A 650 -13.76 -44.03 -15.44
C PRO A 650 -12.76 -44.36 -14.31
N GLN A 651 -13.13 -43.96 -13.09
CA GLN A 651 -12.43 -44.04 -11.80
C GLN A 651 -11.90 -45.43 -11.38
N GLU A 652 -10.83 -45.44 -10.56
CA GLU A 652 -10.73 -46.35 -9.40
C GLU A 652 -9.84 -45.78 -8.26
N ASN A 653 -10.32 -45.91 -7.03
CA ASN A 653 -9.70 -45.52 -5.76
C ASN A 653 -8.58 -46.50 -5.35
N VAL A 654 -7.47 -46.01 -4.77
CA VAL A 654 -6.77 -46.71 -3.66
C VAL A 654 -6.10 -45.69 -2.73
N ALA A 655 -6.15 -46.02 -1.43
CA ALA A 655 -5.86 -45.23 -0.23
C ALA A 655 -4.38 -44.84 0.04
N GLU A 656 -4.23 -43.96 1.04
CA GLU A 656 -3.01 -43.53 1.73
C GLU A 656 -2.08 -44.69 2.15
N PRO A 657 -0.78 -44.38 2.34
CA PRO A 657 -0.23 -44.66 3.66
C PRO A 657 0.63 -43.53 4.25
N SER A 658 0.47 -43.42 5.56
CA SER A 658 1.30 -42.78 6.58
C SER A 658 2.78 -43.15 6.54
N VAL A 659 3.69 -42.18 6.71
CA VAL A 659 5.06 -42.42 7.22
C VAL A 659 5.52 -41.26 8.13
N GLU A 660 5.53 -41.59 9.43
CA GLU A 660 6.55 -41.39 10.46
C GLU A 660 7.35 -40.08 10.60
N ILE A 661 7.21 -39.50 11.79
CA ILE A 661 8.07 -38.47 12.40
C ILE A 661 9.24 -39.17 13.11
N PRO A 662 10.53 -38.86 12.83
CA PRO A 662 11.62 -39.29 13.68
C PRO A 662 11.64 -38.51 14.99
N LYS A 663 11.80 -39.26 16.08
CA LYS A 663 11.90 -38.79 17.46
C LYS A 663 13.22 -38.08 17.76
N LYS A 664 13.12 -37.23 18.79
CA LYS A 664 14.15 -36.54 19.56
C LYS A 664 15.35 -37.42 19.94
N GLU A 665 16.54 -36.83 19.90
CA GLU A 665 17.63 -37.16 20.82
C GLU A 665 17.96 -35.94 21.69
N ASP A 666 18.34 -36.28 22.92
CA ASP A 666 18.45 -35.44 24.10
C ASP A 666 19.45 -34.29 23.99
N VAL A 667 19.04 -33.12 24.49
CA VAL A 667 19.98 -32.15 25.07
C VAL A 667 19.49 -31.82 26.47
N THR A 668 20.32 -32.20 27.42
CA THR A 668 20.28 -31.90 28.85
C THR A 668 19.95 -30.43 29.15
N GLN A 669 19.01 -30.22 30.07
CA GLN A 669 18.85 -29.00 30.87
C GLN A 669 19.55 -29.20 32.23
N PRO A 670 19.65 -28.18 33.09
CA PRO A 670 20.15 -26.82 32.86
C PRO A 670 21.18 -26.45 33.96
N ASP A 671 22.13 -25.55 33.68
CA ASP A 671 22.80 -24.86 34.79
C ASP A 671 23.03 -23.37 34.51
N GLN A 672 22.23 -22.59 35.24
CA GLN A 672 22.53 -21.31 35.89
C GLN A 672 22.92 -20.08 35.05
N LEU A 673 21.93 -19.17 34.96
CA LEU A 673 22.03 -17.76 35.35
C LEU A 673 23.45 -17.27 35.69
N LYS A 674 24.09 -16.59 34.74
CA LYS A 674 24.82 -15.32 34.92
C LYS A 674 25.49 -14.90 33.61
N ARG A 675 24.94 -13.87 32.96
CA ARG A 675 25.67 -12.72 32.41
C ARG A 675 24.66 -11.76 31.80
N LYS A 676 24.35 -10.67 32.53
CA LYS A 676 23.94 -9.41 31.91
C LYS A 676 25.04 -9.03 30.93
N LYS A 677 24.88 -9.35 29.64
CA LYS A 677 25.70 -8.74 28.60
C LYS A 677 25.26 -7.29 28.52
N SER A 678 26.18 -6.37 28.76
CA SER A 678 25.90 -4.94 28.64
C SER A 678 25.55 -4.63 27.19
N THR A 679 24.63 -3.69 26.98
CA THR A 679 24.23 -3.07 25.71
C THR A 679 25.43 -2.79 24.79
N LYS A 680 26.61 -2.51 25.38
CA LYS A 680 27.94 -2.36 24.77
C LYS A 680 28.38 -3.50 23.84
N GLU A 681 28.06 -4.76 24.13
CA GLU A 681 28.44 -5.92 23.29
C GLU A 681 27.46 -6.17 22.13
N ILE A 682 26.19 -5.75 22.29
CA ILE A 682 25.16 -5.85 21.24
C ILE A 682 25.35 -4.76 20.18
N LEU A 683 25.88 -3.60 20.58
CA LEU A 683 26.14 -2.44 19.72
C LEU A 683 27.36 -2.60 18.81
N GLN A 684 28.33 -3.44 19.17
CA GLN A 684 29.63 -3.54 18.50
C GLN A 684 29.58 -4.12 17.08
N ASN A 685 28.50 -4.80 16.68
CA ASN A 685 28.43 -5.50 15.39
C ASN A 685 27.51 -4.89 14.33
N SER A 686 27.03 -3.64 14.47
CA SER A 686 26.14 -3.02 13.48
C SER A 686 26.82 -1.93 12.64
N GLY A 687 26.90 -2.16 11.32
CA GLY A 687 27.56 -1.30 10.33
C GLY A 687 26.91 0.07 10.08
N SER A 688 25.98 0.54 10.92
CA SER A 688 25.39 1.87 10.80
C SER A 688 26.40 2.94 11.22
N TYR A 689 26.64 3.90 10.34
CA TYR A 689 27.50 5.07 10.59
C TYR A 689 27.06 5.87 11.83
N PHE A 690 25.75 5.96 12.10
CA PHE A 690 25.21 6.69 13.25
C PHE A 690 25.49 5.98 14.57
N ARG A 691 25.22 4.67 14.65
CA ARG A 691 25.54 3.87 15.84
C ARG A 691 27.03 3.87 16.14
N ARG A 692 27.87 3.80 15.11
CA ARG A 692 29.32 3.92 15.30
C ARG A 692 29.71 5.29 15.83
N LEU A 693 29.11 6.37 15.35
CA LEU A 693 29.39 7.72 15.87
C LEU A 693 28.94 7.89 17.31
N GLU A 694 27.73 7.44 17.67
CA GLU A 694 27.23 7.49 19.04
C GLU A 694 28.07 6.60 19.96
N TYR A 695 28.46 5.40 19.54
CA TYR A 695 29.38 4.57 20.30
C TYR A 695 30.74 5.23 20.50
N ILE A 696 31.29 5.90 19.47
CA ILE A 696 32.52 6.69 19.64
C ILE A 696 32.31 7.82 20.65
N LYS A 697 31.15 8.51 20.65
CA LYS A 697 30.83 9.54 21.65
C LYS A 697 30.78 8.94 23.06
N GLU A 698 30.11 7.80 23.22
CA GLU A 698 30.04 7.05 24.49
C GLU A 698 31.44 6.70 25.02
N LEU A 699 32.32 6.19 24.15
CA LEU A 699 33.71 5.89 24.47
C LEU A 699 34.45 7.15 24.96
N PHE A 700 34.19 8.32 24.38
CA PHE A 700 34.76 9.58 24.87
C PHE A 700 34.17 10.04 26.22
N THR A 701 32.88 9.84 26.48
CA THR A 701 32.30 10.09 27.81
C THR A 701 32.86 9.15 28.88
N GLU A 702 33.14 7.89 28.55
CA GLU A 702 33.67 6.91 29.49
C GLU A 702 35.17 7.10 29.76
N HIS A 703 35.97 7.21 28.68
CA HIS A 703 37.43 7.22 28.79
C HIS A 703 38.04 8.62 28.83
N LYS A 704 37.27 9.67 28.53
CA LYS A 704 37.65 11.11 28.45
C LYS A 704 38.75 11.47 27.45
N ARG A 705 39.69 10.56 27.18
CA ARG A 705 40.83 10.69 26.29
C ARG A 705 41.04 9.37 25.53
N LEU A 706 41.05 9.44 24.20
CA LEU A 706 41.30 8.29 23.33
C LEU A 706 42.16 8.68 22.12
N THR A 707 43.00 7.76 21.67
CA THR A 707 43.72 7.84 20.40
C THR A 707 42.90 7.20 19.27
N ARG A 708 43.19 7.60 18.03
CA ARG A 708 42.56 6.97 16.84
C ARG A 708 42.81 5.46 16.78
N LYS A 709 43.98 4.99 17.24
CA LYS A 709 44.34 3.57 17.24
C LYS A 709 43.52 2.78 18.25
N GLU A 710 43.36 3.30 19.47
CA GLU A 710 42.53 2.68 20.51
C GLU A 710 41.07 2.59 20.05
N ILE A 711 40.54 3.63 19.41
CA ILE A 711 39.18 3.58 18.85
C ILE A 711 39.08 2.51 17.77
N CYS A 712 40.03 2.43 16.82
CA CYS A 712 39.99 1.37 15.80
C CYS A 712 40.05 -0.04 16.39
N GLN A 713 40.77 -0.23 17.50
CA GLN A 713 40.87 -1.51 18.20
C GLN A 713 39.58 -1.85 18.95
N ILE A 714 38.95 -0.86 19.59
CA ILE A 714 37.70 -1.05 20.34
C ILE A 714 36.49 -1.25 19.41
N THR A 715 36.48 -0.59 18.26
CA THR A 715 35.35 -0.62 17.33
C THR A 715 35.54 -1.59 16.17
N GLU A 716 36.72 -2.21 16.02
CA GLU A 716 37.13 -3.04 14.86
C GLU A 716 36.91 -2.38 13.48
N VAL A 717 36.95 -1.05 13.41
CA VAL A 717 36.65 -0.29 12.20
C VAL A 717 37.94 0.24 11.59
N SER A 718 37.99 0.29 10.25
CA SER A 718 39.19 0.72 9.52
C SER A 718 39.67 2.10 9.96
N ASN A 719 40.99 2.26 9.96
CA ASN A 719 41.65 3.49 10.37
C ASN A 719 41.10 4.70 9.57
N ILE A 720 40.91 4.55 8.26
CA ILE A 720 40.37 5.59 7.37
C ILE A 720 38.97 6.05 7.81
N THR A 721 38.08 5.12 8.13
CA THR A 721 36.70 5.43 8.55
C THR A 721 36.67 6.17 9.88
N ILE A 722 37.37 5.67 10.90
CA ILE A 722 37.49 6.34 12.21
C ILE A 722 38.10 7.74 12.07
N GLY A 723 39.05 7.93 11.14
CA GLY A 723 39.63 9.24 10.88
C GLY A 723 38.63 10.28 10.40
N ARG A 724 37.63 9.86 9.61
CA ARG A 724 36.56 10.74 9.12
C ARG A 724 35.51 11.00 10.21
N ASP A 725 35.18 9.98 11.00
CA ASP A 725 34.24 10.10 12.12
C ASP A 725 34.79 11.07 13.19
N LEU A 726 36.08 10.95 13.55
CA LEU A 726 36.77 11.88 14.44
C LEU A 726 36.87 13.30 13.87
N LYS A 727 37.00 13.44 12.54
CA LYS A 727 36.96 14.76 11.91
C LYS A 727 35.59 15.42 12.13
N LYS A 728 34.51 14.68 11.95
CA LYS A 728 33.15 15.19 12.15
C LYS A 728 32.87 15.55 13.61
N LEU A 729 33.25 14.70 14.57
CA LEU A 729 33.09 15.02 16.00
C LEU A 729 33.85 16.30 16.41
N ARG A 730 34.95 16.63 15.73
CA ARG A 730 35.64 17.91 15.91
C ARG A 730 34.90 19.08 15.27
N GLU A 731 34.32 18.90 14.07
CA GLU A 731 33.49 19.90 13.41
C GLU A 731 32.23 20.21 14.24
N GLU A 732 31.64 19.20 14.88
CA GLU A 732 30.53 19.31 15.84
C GLU A 732 30.95 19.85 17.22
N LYS A 733 32.24 20.17 17.41
CA LYS A 733 32.83 20.60 18.69
C LYS A 733 32.59 19.63 19.85
N PHE A 734 32.37 18.34 19.59
CA PHE A 734 32.21 17.33 20.64
C PHE A 734 33.56 16.86 21.21
N ILE A 735 34.61 16.84 20.39
CA ILE A 735 35.99 16.51 20.82
C ILE A 735 37.01 17.54 20.33
N ILE A 736 38.11 17.66 21.06
CA ILE A 736 39.28 18.47 20.72
C ILE A 736 40.46 17.55 20.40
N LYS A 737 41.20 17.87 19.33
CA LYS A 737 42.42 17.13 18.98
C LYS A 737 43.61 17.79 19.67
N MET A 738 44.36 17.00 20.44
CA MET A 738 45.59 17.41 21.11
C MET A 738 46.80 16.94 20.32
N GLU A 739 47.76 17.84 20.10
CA GLU A 739 48.99 17.60 19.33
C GLU A 739 50.21 17.92 20.19
N PRO A 740 50.61 17.00 21.11
CA PRO A 740 51.69 17.26 22.08
C PRO A 740 53.06 17.39 21.41
N THR A 741 53.22 16.76 20.25
CA THR A 741 54.43 16.85 19.41
C THR A 741 54.02 16.92 17.94
N LYS A 742 54.97 17.27 17.05
CA LYS A 742 54.77 17.21 15.59
C LYS A 742 54.54 15.78 15.05
N SER A 743 54.73 14.75 15.88
CA SER A 743 54.52 13.35 15.47
C SER A 743 53.05 12.97 15.55
N ALA A 744 52.49 12.57 14.40
CA ALA A 744 51.10 12.12 14.27
C ALA A 744 50.74 10.94 15.18
N ARG A 745 51.73 10.18 15.66
CA ARG A 745 51.56 9.05 16.59
C ARG A 745 51.25 9.47 18.02
N THR A 746 51.50 10.74 18.36
CA THR A 746 51.26 11.29 19.71
C THR A 746 49.93 12.03 19.81
N HIS A 747 49.19 12.13 18.70
CA HIS A 747 47.89 12.79 18.68
C HIS A 747 46.84 11.96 19.43
N TYR A 748 46.09 12.62 20.31
CA TYR A 748 44.94 12.04 20.98
C TYR A 748 43.79 13.05 20.96
N PHE A 749 42.59 12.57 21.27
CA PHE A 749 41.38 13.37 21.28
C PHE A 749 40.82 13.38 22.70
N VAL A 750 40.27 14.51 23.12
CA VAL A 750 39.63 14.68 24.43
C VAL A 750 38.22 15.21 24.25
N LEU A 751 37.33 14.88 25.18
CA LEU A 751 35.97 15.41 25.20
C LEU A 751 36.03 16.95 25.38
N ASN A 752 35.18 17.67 24.65
CA ASN A 752 35.06 19.11 24.81
C ASN A 752 34.11 19.40 25.98
N GLU A 753 34.64 19.82 27.13
CA GLU A 753 33.85 20.15 28.35
C GLU A 753 33.29 21.59 28.32
N SER A 754 33.28 22.25 27.15
CA SER A 754 32.87 23.67 26.97
C SER A 754 31.37 23.84 26.71
#